data_AF-W0MSW6-F1
#
_entry.id   AF-W0MSW6-F1
#
_cell.length_a   1.000
_cell.length_b   1.000
_cell.length_c   1.000
_cell.angle_alpha   90.00
_cell.angle_beta   90.00
_cell.angle_gamma   90.00
#
_symmetry.space_group_name_H-M   'P 1'
#
loop_
_entity.id
_entity.type
_entity.pdbx_description
1 polymer ?
#
loop_
_entity_poly.entity_id
_entity_poly.type
_entity_poly.pdbx_seq_one_letter_code
_entity_poly.pdbx_strand_id
1 'polypeptide(L)'
;MEWLGLNMFAGFPADGQLLIDCSHNIFLVALAYGVACAACFATLDIADRVIHVEAVKSRRLWKALGALCLAGGVWAMHFISMLAFQAPLALTYDLTVTLVSLLIVLLTALIAMRALTSPTLSIKNCLFSSVVMGIGISVMHYLGMSAMRSAATQYYEPRMFSLSILVAVLSSIALLTLARHLRQHSGMFHQMFRYSVSLLLGAGLLTMHLMGMKALRLVMPEGSELLTPSTGNSQQLGLTIAAITLLIIAGSISAAMADKKLQSKEHDLQRVNTLLSQLDQARVSLQQVAHYDPLTNLINRRGFNQIFAEKLLEHTLGNGMLAVMFLDIDHFKRINDSLGHDAGDELLKVIAERIRSATRVQDVVARFGGDEFCILLSIPDYEEARHLAHRVMQKMKETIALAGRRMVMTTSIGIAVFPRDGVTCDELLKHADLALYQSKGAGRNRVNFFSPDLKTKASMELHLEEELRSALREETGLQVYYQPIVDLRTGQIAKLEALVRWNHPQHGLLVPDRFIGIAEANGLIAELDNWVLRRACHDLGTLRQEGLEQLIIAVNCSALNLGRDELVEEVEHALADANVAPGRLELEVTENALMGNISNTILMLKQIRSLGVSLSIDDFGTGYSSLAYLKRLPLDTLKIDRSFIVDIPKSPQDMEIVQAIIVMAHTLRLKVVTEGVETPEQLEFLRKFGSDYVQGYLFSTPQPLERILPLVRQMNQLVPDTLSPSAPRLDTPEAEIDNQQSMDLFAESSESDPLPLFRAPRTLRTRVND
;
A
#
# COMPACT_ATOMS: atom_id res chain seq x y z
N MET A 1 -16.20 83.00 -38.52
CA MET A 1 -17.37 82.14 -38.18
C MET A 1 -17.92 82.65 -36.87
N GLU A 2 -19.03 83.38 -36.91
CA GLU A 2 -19.82 83.71 -35.73
C GLU A 2 -20.56 82.43 -35.30
N TRP A 3 -19.90 81.58 -34.53
CA TRP A 3 -20.53 80.36 -34.00
C TRP A 3 -20.73 80.57 -32.49
N LEU A 4 -21.99 80.52 -32.03
CA LEU A 4 -22.39 80.64 -30.62
C LEU A 4 -22.01 81.94 -29.88
N GLY A 5 -21.65 83.02 -30.60
CA GLY A 5 -21.27 84.31 -30.00
C GLY A 5 -19.82 84.38 -29.52
N LEU A 6 -18.97 83.42 -29.93
CA LEU A 6 -17.54 83.37 -29.62
C LEU A 6 -16.70 83.95 -30.78
N ASN A 7 -15.99 85.06 -30.54
CA ASN A 7 -15.12 85.67 -31.54
C ASN A 7 -13.66 85.23 -31.35
N MET A 8 -13.29 84.13 -32.02
CA MET A 8 -12.00 83.43 -31.79
C MET A 8 -10.83 83.95 -32.65
N PHE A 9 -11.12 84.54 -33.81
CA PHE A 9 -10.14 85.00 -34.80
C PHE A 9 -10.49 86.36 -35.41
N ALA A 10 -11.51 87.04 -34.87
CA ALA A 10 -11.88 88.37 -35.31
C ALA A 10 -10.88 89.39 -34.75
N GLY A 11 -10.46 90.35 -35.58
CA GLY A 11 -9.66 91.49 -35.13
C GLY A 11 -10.46 92.33 -34.12
N PHE A 12 -9.76 92.93 -33.16
CA PHE A 12 -10.38 93.78 -32.14
C PHE A 12 -11.09 94.97 -32.82
N PRO A 13 -12.33 95.33 -32.43
CA PRO A 13 -12.92 96.60 -32.84
C PRO A 13 -12.05 97.77 -32.33
N ALA A 14 -11.75 98.72 -33.20
CA ALA A 14 -10.74 99.77 -32.97
C ALA A 14 -11.24 100.94 -32.10
N ASP A 15 -12.55 101.06 -31.84
CA ASP A 15 -13.13 102.22 -31.18
C ASP A 15 -13.73 101.90 -29.79
N GLY A 16 -13.20 102.58 -28.76
CA GLY A 16 -13.97 103.05 -27.59
C GLY A 16 -14.35 102.08 -26.46
N GLN A 17 -13.57 101.05 -26.11
CA GLN A 17 -14.04 100.00 -25.18
C GLN A 17 -13.15 99.77 -23.93
N LEU A 18 -13.83 99.67 -22.77
CA LEU A 18 -13.24 99.53 -21.43
C LEU A 18 -12.81 98.08 -21.17
N LEU A 19 -11.51 97.86 -20.97
CA LEU A 19 -10.96 96.58 -20.53
C LEU A 19 -11.35 96.35 -19.06
N ILE A 20 -12.10 95.29 -18.80
CA ILE A 20 -12.53 94.95 -17.44
C ILE A 20 -11.43 94.17 -16.73
N ASP A 21 -10.96 94.70 -15.59
CA ASP A 21 -10.08 93.96 -14.68
C ASP A 21 -10.85 92.79 -14.07
N CYS A 22 -10.37 91.58 -14.34
CA CYS A 22 -10.97 90.33 -13.86
C CYS A 22 -10.04 89.66 -12.85
N SER A 23 -10.59 89.18 -11.75
CA SER A 23 -9.86 88.45 -10.71
C SER A 23 -10.41 87.03 -10.54
N HIS A 24 -9.69 86.19 -9.78
CA HIS A 24 -10.15 84.84 -9.45
C HIS A 24 -10.21 84.65 -7.94
N ASN A 25 -11.28 84.00 -7.46
CA ASN A 25 -11.37 83.55 -6.09
C ASN A 25 -10.44 82.34 -5.87
N ILE A 26 -9.34 82.57 -5.15
CA ILE A 26 -8.28 81.58 -4.91
C ILE A 26 -8.84 80.31 -4.23
N PHE A 27 -9.83 80.43 -3.35
CA PHE A 27 -10.43 79.28 -2.66
C PHE A 27 -11.17 78.37 -3.64
N LEU A 28 -12.00 78.92 -4.54
CA LEU A 28 -12.71 78.13 -5.54
C LEU A 28 -11.76 77.53 -6.59
N VAL A 29 -10.68 78.22 -6.95
CA VAL A 29 -9.62 77.67 -7.81
C VAL A 29 -8.92 76.47 -7.14
N ALA A 30 -8.57 76.59 -5.85
CA ALA A 30 -7.98 75.49 -5.09
C ALA A 30 -8.96 74.31 -4.94
N LEU A 31 -10.26 74.58 -4.74
CA LEU A 31 -11.31 73.57 -4.69
C LEU A 31 -11.46 72.85 -6.03
N ALA A 32 -11.49 73.58 -7.15
CA ALA A 32 -11.56 73.03 -8.50
C ALA A 32 -10.35 72.15 -8.81
N TYR A 33 -9.15 72.55 -8.39
CA TYR A 33 -7.94 71.75 -8.48
C TYR A 33 -8.07 70.44 -7.69
N GLY A 34 -8.55 70.50 -6.45
CA GLY A 34 -8.78 69.31 -5.61
C GLY A 34 -9.76 68.32 -6.26
N VAL A 35 -10.89 68.82 -6.79
CA VAL A 35 -11.89 68.00 -7.51
C VAL A 35 -11.27 67.34 -8.74
N ALA A 36 -10.47 68.07 -9.53
CA ALA A 36 -9.80 67.52 -10.71
C ALA A 36 -8.79 66.43 -10.35
N CYS A 37 -8.00 66.64 -9.28
CA CYS A 37 -7.04 65.65 -8.79
C CYS A 37 -7.74 64.37 -8.32
N ALA A 38 -8.82 64.50 -7.53
CA ALA A 38 -9.62 63.37 -7.08
C ALA A 38 -10.22 62.57 -8.24
N ALA A 39 -10.74 63.26 -9.26
CA ALA A 39 -11.28 62.63 -10.44
C ALA A 39 -10.22 61.89 -11.27
N CYS A 40 -9.04 62.51 -11.48
CA CYS A 40 -7.92 61.87 -12.16
C CYS A 40 -7.43 60.63 -11.40
N PHE A 41 -7.34 60.72 -10.07
CA PHE A 41 -6.95 59.59 -9.21
C PHE A 41 -7.95 58.43 -9.33
N ALA A 42 -9.25 58.70 -9.16
CA ALA A 42 -10.29 57.68 -9.28
C ALA A 42 -10.33 57.04 -10.67
N THR A 43 -10.13 57.84 -11.72
CA THR A 43 -10.08 57.36 -13.10
C THR A 43 -8.90 56.41 -13.31
N LEU A 44 -7.71 56.76 -12.83
CA LEU A 44 -6.52 55.91 -12.92
C LEU A 44 -6.67 54.62 -12.10
N ASP A 45 -7.25 54.70 -10.89
CA ASP A 45 -7.51 53.53 -10.03
C ASP A 45 -8.51 52.56 -10.68
N ILE A 46 -9.61 53.08 -11.23
CA ILE A 46 -10.59 52.27 -11.95
C ILE A 46 -9.99 51.71 -13.26
N ALA A 47 -9.20 52.49 -13.99
CA ALA A 47 -8.57 52.04 -15.24
C ALA A 47 -7.60 50.88 -15.02
N ASP A 48 -6.78 50.93 -13.97
CA ASP A 48 -5.90 49.83 -13.58
C ASP A 48 -6.70 48.57 -13.22
N ARG A 49 -7.82 48.75 -12.52
CA ARG A 49 -8.72 47.66 -12.17
C ARG A 49 -9.36 46.98 -13.37
N VAL A 50 -9.85 47.75 -14.35
CA VAL A 50 -10.52 47.24 -15.56
C VAL A 50 -9.64 46.24 -16.34
N ILE A 51 -8.32 46.42 -16.28
CA ILE A 51 -7.34 45.56 -16.97
C ILE A 51 -7.35 44.14 -16.37
N HIS A 52 -7.57 44.02 -15.05
CA HIS A 52 -7.51 42.77 -14.31
C HIS A 52 -8.87 42.05 -14.20
N VAL A 53 -9.98 42.70 -14.56
CA VAL A 53 -11.32 42.09 -14.50
C VAL A 53 -11.56 41.21 -15.73
N GLU A 54 -11.75 39.91 -15.52
CA GLU A 54 -12.00 38.93 -16.58
C GLU A 54 -13.41 39.02 -17.17
N ALA A 55 -14.42 39.24 -16.33
CA ALA A 55 -15.81 39.29 -16.74
C ALA A 55 -16.12 40.48 -17.67
N VAL A 56 -16.56 40.19 -18.90
CA VAL A 56 -16.83 41.20 -19.95
C VAL A 56 -17.89 42.23 -19.52
N LYS A 57 -18.94 41.80 -18.80
CA LYS A 57 -20.00 42.70 -18.30
C LYS A 57 -19.47 43.68 -17.25
N SER A 58 -18.76 43.18 -16.24
CA SER A 58 -18.14 44.00 -15.19
C SER A 58 -17.09 44.95 -15.78
N ARG A 59 -16.30 44.49 -16.76
CA ARG A 59 -15.34 45.33 -17.48
C ARG A 59 -16.01 46.52 -18.18
N ARG A 60 -17.19 46.33 -18.80
CA ARG A 60 -17.96 47.43 -19.41
C ARG A 60 -18.50 48.41 -18.36
N LEU A 61 -19.02 47.90 -17.24
CA LEU A 61 -19.53 48.72 -16.14
C LEU A 61 -18.42 49.59 -15.53
N TRP A 62 -17.25 49.02 -15.24
CA TRP A 62 -16.12 49.78 -14.70
C TRP A 62 -15.56 50.81 -15.69
N LYS A 63 -15.55 50.52 -17.00
CA LYS A 63 -15.20 51.52 -18.03
C LYS A 63 -16.18 52.70 -18.06
N ALA A 64 -17.48 52.43 -17.95
CA ALA A 64 -18.50 53.46 -17.91
C ALA A 64 -18.40 54.31 -16.63
N LEU A 65 -18.19 53.67 -15.48
CA LEU A 65 -18.03 54.36 -14.20
C LEU A 65 -16.79 55.25 -14.16
N GLY A 66 -15.63 54.75 -14.62
CA GLY A 66 -14.42 55.57 -14.73
C GLY A 66 -14.58 56.76 -15.68
N ALA A 67 -15.32 56.59 -16.78
CA ALA A 67 -15.60 57.69 -17.71
C ALA A 67 -16.51 58.74 -17.08
N LEU A 68 -17.50 58.32 -16.28
CA LEU A 68 -18.39 59.22 -15.56
C LEU A 68 -17.62 60.03 -14.49
N CYS A 69 -16.70 59.39 -13.75
CA CYS A 69 -15.84 60.08 -12.78
C CYS A 69 -14.95 61.12 -13.47
N LEU A 70 -14.30 60.76 -14.58
CA LEU A 70 -13.46 61.69 -15.33
C LEU A 70 -14.27 62.84 -15.90
N ALA A 71 -15.40 62.56 -16.56
CA ALA A 71 -16.26 63.57 -17.15
C ALA A 71 -16.83 64.53 -16.11
N GLY A 72 -17.38 63.99 -15.02
CA GLY A 72 -17.91 64.76 -13.90
C GLY A 72 -16.83 65.63 -13.25
N GLY A 73 -15.63 65.10 -13.05
CA GLY A 73 -14.52 65.85 -12.46
C GLY A 73 -13.99 66.98 -13.35
N VAL A 74 -13.81 66.73 -14.64
CA VAL A 74 -13.34 67.75 -15.61
C VAL A 74 -14.39 68.85 -15.78
N TRP A 75 -15.67 68.48 -15.90
CA TRP A 75 -16.77 69.44 -15.98
C TRP A 75 -16.95 70.25 -14.69
N ALA A 76 -16.92 69.59 -13.53
CA ALA A 76 -17.00 70.26 -12.23
C ALA A 76 -15.83 71.21 -12.01
N MET A 77 -14.58 70.80 -12.33
CA MET A 77 -13.42 71.69 -12.27
C MET A 77 -13.63 72.93 -13.12
N HIS A 78 -14.07 72.75 -14.38
CA HIS A 78 -14.32 73.87 -15.29
C HIS A 78 -15.40 74.81 -14.75
N PHE A 79 -16.54 74.28 -14.30
CA PHE A 79 -17.65 75.10 -13.85
C PHE A 79 -17.38 75.79 -12.50
N ILE A 80 -16.73 75.10 -11.55
CA ILE A 80 -16.29 75.72 -10.29
C ILE A 80 -15.28 76.84 -10.57
N SER A 81 -14.40 76.66 -11.56
CA SER A 81 -13.42 77.68 -11.94
C SER A 81 -14.06 78.85 -12.71
N MET A 82 -15.14 78.62 -13.46
CA MET A 82 -16.02 79.67 -13.98
C MET A 82 -16.68 80.48 -12.86
N LEU A 83 -17.17 79.82 -11.81
CA LEU A 83 -17.72 80.50 -10.62
C LEU A 83 -16.64 81.22 -9.80
N ALA A 84 -15.38 80.79 -9.92
CA ALA A 84 -14.23 81.47 -9.33
C ALA A 84 -13.88 82.78 -10.05
N PHE A 85 -14.24 82.91 -11.33
CA PHE A 85 -13.99 84.11 -12.12
C PHE A 85 -14.88 85.26 -11.65
N GLN A 86 -14.25 86.35 -11.23
CA GLN A 86 -14.90 87.56 -10.74
C GLN A 86 -14.72 88.68 -11.75
N ALA A 87 -15.83 89.09 -12.35
CA ALA A 87 -15.94 90.28 -13.19
C ALA A 87 -17.01 91.21 -12.59
N PRO A 88 -16.85 92.55 -12.69
CA PRO A 88 -17.87 93.55 -12.32
C PRO A 88 -19.05 93.57 -13.31
N LEU A 89 -19.64 92.39 -13.59
CA LEU A 89 -20.76 92.18 -14.50
C LEU A 89 -21.73 91.15 -13.90
N ALA A 90 -23.02 91.28 -14.18
CA ALA A 90 -23.99 90.22 -13.89
C ALA A 90 -23.79 89.05 -14.87
N LEU A 91 -23.25 87.93 -14.37
CA LEU A 91 -23.06 86.70 -15.14
C LEU A 91 -24.24 85.76 -14.88
N THR A 92 -24.92 85.33 -15.93
CA THR A 92 -25.92 84.25 -15.90
C THR A 92 -25.42 83.07 -16.72
N TYR A 93 -25.91 81.86 -16.43
CA TYR A 93 -25.44 80.64 -17.07
C TYR A 93 -26.59 79.93 -17.78
N ASP A 94 -26.40 79.63 -19.06
CA ASP A 94 -27.33 78.87 -19.87
C ASP A 94 -27.22 77.37 -19.52
N LEU A 95 -28.29 76.83 -18.93
CA LEU A 95 -28.33 75.43 -18.49
C LEU A 95 -28.20 74.45 -19.65
N THR A 96 -28.81 74.74 -20.81
CA THR A 96 -28.81 73.83 -21.95
C THR A 96 -27.41 73.71 -22.54
N VAL A 97 -26.71 74.83 -22.75
CA VAL A 97 -25.33 74.82 -23.26
C VAL A 97 -24.39 74.14 -22.25
N THR A 98 -24.61 74.36 -20.96
CA THR A 98 -23.85 73.71 -19.88
C THR A 98 -24.04 72.19 -19.86
N LEU A 99 -25.25 71.69 -20.12
CA LEU A 99 -25.51 70.25 -20.22
C LEU A 99 -24.93 69.64 -21.51
N VAL A 100 -24.94 70.37 -22.62
CA VAL A 100 -24.29 69.92 -23.86
C VAL A 100 -22.77 69.82 -23.67
N SER A 101 -22.15 70.77 -22.95
CA SER A 101 -20.72 70.70 -22.65
C SER A 101 -20.37 69.47 -21.79
N LEU A 102 -21.24 69.11 -20.82
CA LEU A 102 -21.12 67.87 -20.05
C LEU A 102 -21.18 66.61 -20.94
N LEU A 103 -22.09 66.56 -21.92
CA LEU A 103 -22.20 65.43 -22.85
C LEU A 103 -20.92 65.26 -23.70
N ILE A 104 -20.34 66.38 -24.15
CA ILE A 104 -19.09 66.36 -24.95
C ILE A 104 -17.93 65.79 -24.13
N VAL A 105 -17.77 66.22 -22.88
CA VAL A 105 -16.70 65.66 -22.04
C VAL A 105 -16.99 64.22 -21.62
N LEU A 106 -18.26 63.80 -21.51
CA LEU A 106 -18.60 62.39 -21.30
C LEU A 106 -18.16 61.51 -22.47
N LEU A 107 -18.43 61.92 -23.71
CA LEU A 107 -17.95 61.21 -24.91
C LEU A 107 -16.42 61.18 -24.96
N THR A 108 -15.78 62.30 -24.63
CA THR A 108 -14.32 62.41 -24.57
C THR A 108 -13.74 61.48 -23.50
N ALA A 109 -14.38 61.40 -22.33
CA ALA A 109 -13.98 60.52 -21.23
C ALA A 109 -14.18 59.03 -21.55
N LEU A 110 -15.19 58.67 -22.33
CA LEU A 110 -15.37 57.29 -22.83
C LEU A 110 -14.24 56.88 -23.77
N ILE A 111 -13.80 57.79 -24.66
CA ILE A 111 -12.62 57.57 -25.52
C ILE A 111 -11.37 57.44 -24.66
N ALA A 112 -11.21 58.31 -23.67
CA ALA A 112 -10.10 58.27 -22.71
C ALA A 112 -10.06 56.92 -21.96
N MET A 113 -11.18 56.44 -21.45
CA MET A 113 -11.26 55.15 -20.76
C MET A 113 -10.99 53.97 -21.69
N ARG A 114 -11.43 54.01 -22.95
CA ARG A 114 -11.07 52.98 -23.94
C ARG A 114 -9.58 52.95 -24.19
N ALA A 115 -8.94 54.12 -24.34
CA ALA A 115 -7.50 54.21 -24.49
C ALA A 115 -6.80 53.71 -23.21
N LEU A 116 -7.13 54.24 -22.04
CA LEU A 116 -6.54 53.89 -20.74
C LEU A 116 -6.71 52.43 -20.32
N THR A 117 -7.61 51.66 -20.94
CA THR A 117 -7.86 50.24 -20.58
C THR A 117 -7.52 49.27 -21.71
N SER A 118 -6.97 49.77 -22.81
CA SER A 118 -6.54 48.91 -23.92
C SER A 118 -5.21 48.21 -23.58
N PRO A 119 -5.08 46.90 -23.82
CA PRO A 119 -3.89 46.12 -23.44
C PRO A 119 -2.65 46.49 -24.28
N THR A 120 -2.83 46.74 -25.58
CA THR A 120 -1.76 47.09 -26.53
C THR A 120 -2.14 48.35 -27.31
N LEU A 121 -1.67 49.51 -26.84
CA LEU A 121 -1.83 50.75 -27.59
C LEU A 121 -0.53 51.05 -28.34
N SER A 122 -0.59 50.98 -29.66
CA SER A 122 0.47 51.53 -30.51
C SER A 122 0.72 53.01 -30.19
N ILE A 123 1.96 53.47 -30.41
CA ILE A 123 2.33 54.89 -30.26
C ILE A 123 1.43 55.77 -31.15
N LYS A 124 1.05 55.30 -32.35
CA LYS A 124 0.15 56.02 -33.26
C LYS A 124 -1.24 56.21 -32.66
N ASN A 125 -1.82 55.14 -32.09
CA ASN A 125 -3.12 55.20 -31.44
C ASN A 125 -3.07 56.02 -30.15
N CYS A 126 -1.94 56.02 -29.44
CA CYS A 126 -1.71 56.93 -28.30
C CYS A 126 -1.88 58.38 -28.72
N LEU A 127 -1.12 58.78 -29.75
CA LEU A 127 -1.05 60.16 -30.20
C LEU A 127 -2.41 60.60 -30.72
N PHE A 128 -3.06 59.75 -31.52
CA PHE A 128 -4.41 59.99 -32.02
C PHE A 128 -5.42 60.18 -30.87
N SER A 129 -5.44 59.26 -29.89
CA SER A 129 -6.34 59.36 -28.73
C SER A 129 -6.05 60.60 -27.90
N SER A 130 -4.79 60.96 -27.65
CA SER A 130 -4.42 62.17 -26.90
C SER A 130 -4.83 63.45 -27.61
N VAL A 131 -4.71 63.53 -28.94
CA VAL A 131 -5.16 64.69 -29.73
C VAL A 131 -6.68 64.82 -29.66
N VAL A 132 -7.42 63.73 -29.89
CA VAL A 132 -8.89 63.71 -29.80
C VAL A 132 -9.35 64.09 -28.39
N MET A 133 -8.68 63.60 -27.35
CA MET A 133 -8.98 63.96 -25.96
C MET A 133 -8.71 65.44 -25.69
N GLY A 134 -7.55 65.97 -26.09
CA GLY A 134 -7.20 67.38 -25.91
C GLY A 134 -8.20 68.31 -26.60
N ILE A 135 -8.55 68.01 -27.85
CA ILE A 135 -9.57 68.75 -28.60
C ILE A 135 -10.93 68.66 -27.91
N GLY A 136 -11.35 67.47 -27.46
CA GLY A 136 -12.62 67.28 -26.77
C GLY A 136 -12.74 68.06 -25.46
N ILE A 137 -11.67 68.10 -24.65
CA ILE A 137 -11.62 68.90 -23.41
C ILE A 137 -11.65 70.39 -23.75
N SER A 138 -10.93 70.84 -24.78
CA SER A 138 -10.97 72.23 -25.25
C SER A 138 -12.35 72.63 -25.78
N VAL A 139 -13.00 71.79 -26.58
CA VAL A 139 -14.36 72.04 -27.08
C VAL A 139 -15.34 72.14 -25.91
N MET A 140 -15.27 71.24 -24.93
CA MET A 140 -16.10 71.35 -23.72
C MET A 140 -15.83 72.68 -22.99
N HIS A 141 -14.58 73.06 -22.81
CA HIS A 141 -14.22 74.30 -22.12
C HIS A 141 -14.78 75.53 -22.82
N TYR A 142 -14.53 75.71 -24.12
CA TYR A 142 -15.00 76.89 -24.86
C TYR A 142 -16.52 76.89 -25.08
N LEU A 143 -17.13 75.72 -25.23
CA LEU A 143 -18.59 75.63 -25.22
C LEU A 143 -19.16 76.01 -23.84
N GLY A 144 -18.52 75.58 -22.75
CA GLY A 144 -18.86 76.00 -21.40
C GLY A 144 -18.70 77.51 -21.17
N MET A 145 -17.66 78.13 -21.74
CA MET A 145 -17.51 79.59 -21.75
C MET A 145 -18.67 80.30 -22.46
N SER A 146 -19.16 79.74 -23.58
CA SER A 146 -20.30 80.31 -24.31
C SER A 146 -21.63 80.23 -23.54
N ALA A 147 -21.71 79.37 -22.51
CA ALA A 147 -22.87 79.32 -21.62
C ALA A 147 -22.94 80.56 -20.70
N MET A 148 -21.83 81.27 -20.50
CA MET A 148 -21.77 82.49 -19.71
C MET A 148 -22.39 83.66 -20.49
N ARG A 149 -23.61 84.05 -20.11
CA ARG A 149 -24.35 85.17 -20.68
C ARG A 149 -24.11 86.42 -19.83
N SER A 150 -23.67 87.49 -20.47
CA SER A 150 -23.51 88.81 -19.87
C SER A 150 -23.81 89.90 -20.91
N ALA A 151 -23.83 91.16 -20.47
CA ALA A 151 -23.93 92.30 -21.38
C ALA A 151 -22.66 92.52 -22.23
N ALA A 152 -21.55 91.87 -21.87
CA ALA A 152 -20.29 91.95 -22.59
C ALA A 152 -20.20 90.84 -23.65
N THR A 153 -19.65 91.20 -24.81
CA THR A 153 -19.30 90.25 -25.88
C THR A 153 -17.95 89.59 -25.60
N GLN A 154 -17.83 88.31 -25.92
CA GLN A 154 -16.64 87.50 -25.62
C GLN A 154 -15.69 87.44 -26.83
N TYR A 155 -14.47 87.96 -26.67
CA TYR A 155 -13.38 87.86 -27.65
C TYR A 155 -12.23 87.03 -27.09
N TYR A 156 -11.53 86.30 -27.96
CA TYR A 156 -10.39 85.49 -27.55
C TYR A 156 -9.11 85.91 -28.26
N GLU A 157 -8.05 86.11 -27.48
CA GLU A 157 -6.73 86.39 -28.02
C GLU A 157 -6.17 85.11 -28.70
N PRO A 158 -5.85 85.14 -30.01
CA PRO A 158 -5.50 83.92 -30.76
C PRO A 158 -4.30 83.15 -30.22
N ARG A 159 -3.31 83.86 -29.63
CA ARG A 159 -2.09 83.26 -29.07
C ARG A 159 -2.40 82.42 -27.83
N MET A 160 -3.07 83.03 -26.86
CA MET A 160 -3.43 82.37 -25.60
C MET A 160 -4.47 81.27 -25.82
N PHE A 161 -5.40 81.47 -26.76
CA PHE A 161 -6.34 80.45 -27.20
C PHE A 161 -5.62 79.22 -27.79
N SER A 162 -4.68 79.41 -28.72
CA SER A 162 -3.95 78.30 -29.33
C SER A 162 -3.08 77.55 -28.32
N LEU A 163 -2.47 78.29 -27.38
CA LEU A 163 -1.62 77.72 -26.34
C LEU A 163 -2.45 76.87 -25.35
N SER A 164 -3.71 77.24 -25.05
CA SER A 164 -4.56 76.45 -24.13
C SER A 164 -4.89 75.08 -24.72
N ILE A 165 -5.18 75.03 -26.03
CA ILE A 165 -5.42 73.78 -26.76
C ILE A 165 -4.14 72.91 -26.75
N LEU A 166 -2.97 73.52 -26.96
CA LEU A 166 -1.70 72.80 -26.88
C LEU A 166 -1.49 72.19 -25.49
N VAL A 167 -1.76 72.92 -24.41
CA VAL A 167 -1.67 72.41 -23.04
C VAL A 167 -2.67 71.25 -22.81
N ALA A 168 -3.88 71.33 -23.37
CA ALA A 168 -4.87 70.24 -23.30
C ALA A 168 -4.35 68.95 -23.95
N VAL A 169 -3.75 69.07 -25.14
CA VAL A 169 -3.17 67.93 -25.88
C VAL A 169 -1.95 67.37 -25.15
N LEU A 170 -1.03 68.21 -24.68
CA LEU A 170 0.14 67.77 -23.91
C LEU A 170 -0.25 67.07 -22.60
N SER A 171 -1.24 67.58 -21.87
CA SER A 171 -1.77 66.94 -20.67
C SER A 171 -2.39 65.57 -20.99
N SER A 172 -3.07 65.46 -22.14
CA SER A 172 -3.65 64.19 -22.61
C SER A 172 -2.59 63.19 -23.07
N ILE A 173 -1.45 63.65 -23.60
CA ILE A 173 -0.28 62.79 -23.89
C ILE A 173 0.31 62.28 -22.58
N ALA A 174 0.58 63.20 -21.63
CA ALA A 174 1.12 62.87 -20.32
C ALA A 174 0.25 61.82 -19.58
N LEU A 175 -1.08 61.97 -19.64
CA LEU A 175 -2.04 61.01 -19.07
C LEU A 175 -1.82 59.60 -19.63
N LEU A 176 -1.81 59.44 -20.95
CA LEU A 176 -1.68 58.11 -21.56
C LEU A 176 -0.27 57.51 -21.40
N THR A 177 0.79 58.32 -21.43
CA THR A 177 2.17 57.83 -21.24
C THR A 177 2.44 57.44 -19.79
N LEU A 178 2.03 58.27 -18.82
CA LEU A 178 2.20 57.98 -17.40
C LEU A 178 1.32 56.82 -16.96
N ALA A 179 0.09 56.71 -17.47
CA ALA A 179 -0.77 55.56 -17.22
C ALA A 179 -0.17 54.25 -17.75
N ARG A 180 0.54 54.27 -18.89
CA ARG A 180 1.28 53.08 -19.37
C ARG A 180 2.44 52.71 -18.47
N HIS A 181 3.21 53.70 -18.01
CA HIS A 181 4.34 53.46 -17.13
C HIS A 181 3.88 52.90 -15.76
N LEU A 182 2.75 53.40 -15.25
CA LEU A 182 2.11 52.89 -14.03
C LEU A 182 1.79 51.39 -14.11
N ARG A 183 1.42 50.86 -15.28
CA ARG A 183 1.10 49.43 -15.45
C ARG A 183 2.29 48.48 -15.27
N GLN A 184 3.53 48.98 -15.38
CA GLN A 184 4.74 48.14 -15.38
C GLN A 184 5.31 47.90 -13.97
N HIS A 185 4.86 48.65 -12.97
CA HIS A 185 5.39 48.59 -11.60
C HIS A 185 4.28 48.28 -10.60
N SER A 186 4.56 47.44 -9.59
CA SER A 186 3.66 47.12 -8.48
C SER A 186 4.31 47.47 -7.13
N GLY A 187 3.51 47.75 -6.09
CA GLY A 187 3.98 48.00 -4.71
C GLY A 187 3.64 49.38 -4.14
N MET A 188 4.20 49.72 -2.97
CA MET A 188 3.92 50.99 -2.28
C MET A 188 4.41 52.21 -3.07
N PHE A 189 5.54 52.08 -3.77
CA PHE A 189 6.06 53.10 -4.68
C PHE A 189 5.10 53.39 -5.85
N HIS A 190 4.40 52.37 -6.35
CA HIS A 190 3.38 52.54 -7.39
C HIS A 190 2.21 53.41 -6.92
N GLN A 191 1.74 53.23 -5.67
CA GLN A 191 0.68 54.07 -5.10
C GLN A 191 1.11 55.54 -4.96
N MET A 192 2.32 55.79 -4.45
CA MET A 192 2.88 57.14 -4.34
C MET A 192 3.08 57.82 -5.70
N PHE A 193 3.56 57.07 -6.69
CA PHE A 193 3.70 57.56 -8.06
C PHE A 193 2.33 57.91 -8.67
N ARG A 194 1.29 57.11 -8.41
CA ARG A 194 -0.08 57.37 -8.88
C ARG A 194 -0.67 58.66 -8.30
N TYR A 195 -0.47 58.94 -7.01
CA TYR A 195 -0.87 60.22 -6.42
C TYR A 195 -0.18 61.39 -7.13
N SER A 196 1.12 61.27 -7.36
CA SER A 196 1.92 62.30 -8.06
C SER A 196 1.42 62.56 -9.47
N VAL A 197 1.09 61.49 -10.23
CA VAL A 197 0.51 61.59 -11.57
C VAL A 197 -0.87 62.26 -11.53
N SER A 198 -1.74 61.93 -10.58
CA SER A 198 -3.06 62.58 -10.48
C SER A 198 -2.98 64.08 -10.17
N LEU A 199 -2.02 64.51 -9.34
CA LEU A 199 -1.78 65.92 -9.05
C LEU A 199 -1.29 66.67 -10.30
N LEU A 200 -0.32 66.08 -11.02
CA LEU A 200 0.20 66.65 -12.26
C LEU A 200 -0.88 66.82 -13.34
N LEU A 201 -1.75 65.82 -13.49
CA LEU A 201 -2.84 65.85 -14.46
C LEU A 201 -3.92 66.86 -14.08
N GLY A 202 -4.27 66.94 -12.79
CA GLY A 202 -5.16 67.99 -12.28
C GLY A 202 -4.59 69.39 -12.56
N ALA A 203 -3.27 69.56 -12.42
CA ALA A 203 -2.59 70.83 -12.68
C ALA A 203 -2.62 71.17 -14.17
N GLY A 204 -2.43 70.19 -15.06
CA GLY A 204 -2.55 70.38 -16.51
C GLY A 204 -3.95 70.83 -16.94
N LEU A 205 -5.00 70.21 -16.39
CA LEU A 205 -6.39 70.59 -16.66
C LEU A 205 -6.72 72.00 -16.15
N LEU A 206 -6.28 72.34 -14.93
CA LEU A 206 -6.46 73.68 -14.38
C LEU A 206 -5.68 74.72 -15.19
N THR A 207 -4.44 74.41 -15.58
CA THR A 207 -3.59 75.30 -16.39
C THR A 207 -4.26 75.59 -17.74
N MET A 208 -4.81 74.56 -18.39
CA MET A 208 -5.57 74.75 -19.62
C MET A 208 -6.75 75.72 -19.40
N HIS A 209 -7.53 75.51 -18.34
CA HIS A 209 -8.67 76.35 -18.03
C HIS A 209 -8.27 77.81 -17.75
N LEU A 210 -7.30 78.04 -16.86
CA LEU A 210 -6.82 79.39 -16.53
C LEU A 210 -6.24 80.10 -17.74
N MET A 211 -5.59 79.36 -18.65
CA MET A 211 -5.05 79.95 -19.86
C MET A 211 -6.14 80.28 -20.89
N GLY A 212 -7.21 79.47 -20.94
CA GLY A 212 -8.43 79.79 -21.66
C GLY A 212 -9.13 81.04 -21.12
N MET A 213 -9.20 81.19 -19.79
CA MET A 213 -9.71 82.40 -19.13
C MET A 213 -8.82 83.62 -19.40
N LYS A 214 -7.50 83.45 -19.43
CA LYS A 214 -6.56 84.54 -19.78
C LYS A 214 -6.66 84.95 -21.25
N ALA A 215 -7.10 84.05 -22.12
CA ALA A 215 -7.37 84.36 -23.53
C ALA A 215 -8.65 85.19 -23.70
N LEU A 216 -9.61 85.09 -22.77
CA LEU A 216 -10.87 85.81 -22.82
C LEU A 216 -10.66 87.32 -22.56
N ARG A 217 -11.22 88.13 -23.45
CA ARG A 217 -11.40 89.57 -23.30
C ARG A 217 -12.90 89.87 -23.37
N LEU A 218 -13.42 90.52 -22.34
CA LEU A 218 -14.81 90.94 -22.27
C LEU A 218 -14.93 92.39 -22.74
N VAL A 219 -15.80 92.61 -23.71
CA VAL A 219 -15.97 93.89 -24.38
C VAL A 219 -17.41 94.37 -24.24
N MET A 220 -17.59 95.55 -23.64
CA MET A 220 -18.90 96.16 -23.37
C MET A 220 -19.28 97.21 -24.43
N PRO A 221 -20.54 97.29 -24.87
CA PRO A 221 -21.07 98.41 -25.64
C PRO A 221 -21.08 99.73 -24.82
N GLU A 222 -20.78 100.87 -25.45
CA GLU A 222 -20.80 102.20 -24.82
C GLU A 222 -22.18 102.49 -24.16
N GLY A 223 -22.16 102.99 -22.92
CA GLY A 223 -23.38 103.35 -22.15
C GLY A 223 -23.93 102.28 -21.20
N SER A 224 -23.26 101.13 -21.07
CA SER A 224 -23.68 100.03 -20.19
C SER A 224 -23.29 100.28 -18.72
N GLU A 225 -24.24 100.19 -17.77
CA GLU A 225 -23.97 100.36 -16.33
C GLU A 225 -23.16 99.20 -15.73
N LEU A 226 -22.10 99.52 -14.97
CA LEU A 226 -21.33 98.56 -14.18
C LEU A 226 -22.10 98.25 -12.88
N LEU A 227 -22.70 97.06 -12.81
CA LEU A 227 -23.39 96.60 -11.60
C LEU A 227 -22.40 96.07 -10.55
N THR A 228 -22.67 96.33 -9.28
CA THR A 228 -21.94 95.71 -8.17
C THR A 228 -22.27 94.20 -8.10
N PRO A 229 -21.25 93.32 -8.03
CA PRO A 229 -21.46 91.89 -8.19
C PRO A 229 -22.26 91.29 -7.02
N SER A 230 -23.31 90.51 -7.31
CA SER A 230 -23.97 89.67 -6.30
C SER A 230 -23.11 88.43 -6.03
N THR A 231 -22.20 88.51 -5.06
CA THR A 231 -21.21 87.46 -4.75
C THR A 231 -21.75 86.30 -3.90
N GLY A 232 -23.04 86.29 -3.54
CA GLY A 232 -23.59 85.33 -2.57
C GLY A 232 -23.81 83.90 -3.09
N ASN A 233 -24.24 83.73 -4.34
CA ASN A 233 -24.71 82.41 -4.82
C ASN A 233 -23.62 81.55 -5.48
N SER A 234 -22.54 82.16 -6.00
CA SER A 234 -21.50 81.43 -6.75
C SER A 234 -20.64 80.54 -5.84
N GLN A 235 -20.35 80.98 -4.61
CA GLN A 235 -19.62 80.17 -3.64
C GLN A 235 -20.44 78.96 -3.17
N GLN A 236 -21.72 79.16 -2.85
CA GLN A 236 -22.62 78.06 -2.45
C GLN A 236 -22.83 77.07 -3.60
N LEU A 237 -23.00 77.55 -4.83
CA LEU A 237 -23.12 76.69 -6.01
C LEU A 237 -21.82 75.92 -6.31
N GLY A 238 -20.66 76.58 -6.18
CA GLY A 238 -19.36 75.93 -6.34
C GLY A 238 -19.12 74.84 -5.28
N LEU A 239 -19.46 75.11 -4.02
CA LEU A 239 -19.37 74.15 -2.92
C LEU A 239 -20.32 72.96 -3.10
N THR A 240 -21.56 73.19 -3.53
CA THR A 240 -22.53 72.10 -3.77
C THR A 240 -22.10 71.20 -4.92
N ILE A 241 -21.64 71.77 -6.04
CA ILE A 241 -21.10 71.00 -7.18
C ILE A 241 -19.86 70.20 -6.74
N ALA A 242 -18.95 70.82 -5.98
CA ALA A 242 -17.77 70.13 -5.45
C ALA A 242 -18.17 68.98 -4.52
N ALA A 243 -19.11 69.20 -3.60
CA ALA A 243 -19.58 68.18 -2.64
C ALA A 243 -20.24 66.99 -3.37
N ILE A 244 -21.14 67.24 -4.32
CA ILE A 244 -21.80 66.18 -5.10
C ILE A 244 -20.74 65.40 -5.90
N THR A 245 -19.82 66.09 -6.56
CA THR A 245 -18.79 65.45 -7.39
C THR A 245 -17.83 64.61 -6.54
N LEU A 246 -17.37 65.13 -5.40
CA LEU A 246 -16.50 64.40 -4.48
C LEU A 246 -17.20 63.19 -3.85
N LEU A 247 -18.50 63.28 -3.53
CA LEU A 247 -19.29 62.14 -3.05
C LEU A 247 -19.41 61.03 -4.10
N ILE A 248 -19.67 61.38 -5.37
CA ILE A 248 -19.72 60.42 -6.48
C ILE A 248 -18.35 59.74 -6.67
N ILE A 249 -17.27 60.53 -6.64
CA ILE A 249 -15.90 60.01 -6.76
C ILE A 249 -15.56 59.07 -5.59
N ALA A 250 -15.84 59.49 -4.35
CA ALA A 250 -15.60 58.70 -3.16
C ALA A 250 -16.39 57.37 -3.18
N GLY A 251 -17.68 57.42 -3.53
CA GLY A 251 -18.51 56.23 -3.68
C GLY A 251 -17.98 55.25 -4.74
N SER A 252 -17.45 55.78 -5.85
CA SER A 252 -16.85 54.97 -6.92
C SER A 252 -15.57 54.26 -6.45
N ILE A 253 -14.71 54.95 -5.68
CA ILE A 253 -13.51 54.36 -5.07
C ILE A 253 -13.90 53.29 -4.03
N SER A 254 -14.88 53.57 -3.16
CA SER A 254 -15.35 52.61 -2.14
C SER A 254 -15.92 51.34 -2.78
N ALA A 255 -16.73 51.47 -3.84
CA ALA A 255 -17.23 50.32 -4.59
C ALA A 255 -16.08 49.49 -5.19
N ALA A 256 -15.03 50.16 -5.69
CA ALA A 256 -13.86 49.48 -6.25
C ALA A 256 -13.08 48.68 -5.18
N MET A 257 -12.91 49.25 -3.98
CA MET A 257 -12.24 48.59 -2.86
C MET A 257 -13.05 47.41 -2.30
N ALA A 258 -14.36 47.57 -2.15
CA ALA A 258 -15.24 46.53 -1.63
C ALA A 258 -15.25 45.28 -2.54
N ASP A 259 -15.36 45.49 -3.84
CA ASP A 259 -15.38 44.41 -4.82
C ASP A 259 -14.00 43.70 -4.90
N LYS A 260 -12.88 44.42 -4.72
CA LYS A 260 -11.54 43.79 -4.57
C LYS A 260 -11.46 42.88 -3.34
N LYS A 261 -12.03 43.31 -2.21
CA LYS A 261 -12.05 42.52 -0.97
C LYS A 261 -12.95 41.30 -1.07
N LEU A 262 -14.09 41.41 -1.76
CA LEU A 262 -15.00 40.30 -2.00
C LEU A 262 -14.37 39.23 -2.89
N GLN A 263 -13.72 39.62 -4.00
CA GLN A 263 -13.04 38.70 -4.91
C GLN A 263 -11.89 37.93 -4.22
N SER A 264 -11.09 38.61 -3.38
CA SER A 264 -10.04 37.94 -2.60
C SER A 264 -10.62 36.86 -1.68
N LYS A 265 -11.72 37.16 -0.98
CA LYS A 265 -12.36 36.20 -0.08
C LYS A 265 -12.97 35.01 -0.82
N GLU A 266 -13.56 35.24 -1.99
CA GLU A 266 -14.15 34.17 -2.80
C GLU A 266 -13.08 33.19 -3.29
N HIS A 267 -11.93 33.70 -3.74
CA HIS A 267 -10.80 32.86 -4.14
C HIS A 267 -10.20 32.07 -2.96
N ASP A 268 -10.08 32.70 -1.78
CA ASP A 268 -9.61 32.02 -0.57
C ASP A 268 -10.58 30.90 -0.14
N LEU A 269 -11.89 31.13 -0.20
CA LEU A 269 -12.91 30.11 0.10
C LEU A 269 -12.87 28.93 -0.87
N GLN A 270 -12.72 29.20 -2.17
CA GLN A 270 -12.56 28.14 -3.18
C GLN A 270 -11.31 27.31 -2.92
N ARG A 271 -10.18 27.95 -2.61
CA ARG A 271 -8.93 27.27 -2.28
C ARG A 271 -9.10 26.38 -1.04
N VAL A 272 -9.71 26.88 0.02
CA VAL A 272 -9.99 26.08 1.24
C VAL A 272 -10.87 24.87 0.90
N ASN A 273 -11.93 25.05 0.11
CA ASN A 273 -12.82 23.95 -0.25
C ASN A 273 -12.10 22.86 -1.10
N THR A 274 -11.25 23.27 -2.05
CA THR A 274 -10.42 22.32 -2.81
C THR A 274 -9.46 21.54 -1.92
N LEU A 275 -8.83 22.21 -0.93
CA LEU A 275 -7.94 21.55 0.02
C LEU A 275 -8.68 20.58 0.93
N LEU A 276 -9.89 20.93 1.39
CA LEU A 276 -10.73 20.03 2.19
C LEU A 276 -11.11 18.78 1.39
N SER A 277 -11.52 18.94 0.13
CA SER A 277 -11.84 17.80 -0.74
C SER A 277 -10.63 16.89 -0.98
N GLN A 278 -9.44 17.46 -1.20
CA GLN A 278 -8.20 16.68 -1.33
C GLN A 278 -7.85 15.94 -0.03
N LEU A 279 -8.03 16.57 1.12
CA LEU A 279 -7.79 15.96 2.43
C LEU A 279 -8.76 14.81 2.69
N ASP A 280 -10.04 14.97 2.36
CA ASP A 280 -11.04 13.90 2.48
C ASP A 280 -10.72 12.72 1.55
N GLN A 281 -10.34 12.97 0.30
CA GLN A 281 -9.90 11.91 -0.62
C GLN A 281 -8.66 11.18 -0.09
N ALA A 282 -7.66 11.92 0.40
CA ALA A 282 -6.47 11.34 1.01
C ALA A 282 -6.84 10.49 2.24
N ARG A 283 -7.76 10.98 3.09
CA ARG A 283 -8.23 10.26 4.27
C ARG A 283 -8.93 8.94 3.91
N VAL A 284 -9.80 8.93 2.90
CA VAL A 284 -10.46 7.71 2.40
C VAL A 284 -9.44 6.72 1.85
N SER A 285 -8.48 7.18 1.05
CA SER A 285 -7.43 6.31 0.49
C SER A 285 -6.53 5.71 1.58
N LEU A 286 -6.17 6.50 2.61
CA LEU A 286 -5.41 6.02 3.76
C LEU A 286 -6.21 5.01 4.59
N GLN A 287 -7.51 5.20 4.74
CA GLN A 287 -8.36 4.21 5.42
C GLN A 287 -8.43 2.89 4.65
N GLN A 288 -8.49 2.92 3.32
CA GLN A 288 -8.44 1.72 2.49
C GLN A 288 -7.10 0.99 2.61
N VAL A 289 -5.96 1.70 2.54
CA VAL A 289 -4.63 1.09 2.72
C VAL A 289 -4.44 0.56 4.15
N ALA A 290 -5.04 1.19 5.15
CA ALA A 290 -4.89 0.75 6.54
C ALA A 290 -5.58 -0.59 6.84
N HIS A 291 -6.62 -0.98 6.10
CA HIS A 291 -7.46 -2.14 6.43
C HIS A 291 -7.50 -3.23 5.36
N TYR A 292 -7.01 -3.00 4.15
CA TYR A 292 -7.02 -3.97 3.05
C TYR A 292 -5.62 -4.30 2.54
N ASP A 293 -5.44 -5.52 2.03
CA ASP A 293 -4.25 -5.99 1.36
C ASP A 293 -4.28 -5.53 -0.12
N PRO A 294 -3.26 -4.81 -0.62
CA PRO A 294 -3.30 -4.22 -1.97
C PRO A 294 -3.25 -5.27 -3.09
N LEU A 295 -2.71 -6.47 -2.83
CA LEU A 295 -2.59 -7.51 -3.85
C LEU A 295 -3.90 -8.27 -4.06
N THR A 296 -4.53 -8.71 -2.97
CA THR A 296 -5.70 -9.60 -3.00
C THR A 296 -7.03 -8.87 -2.79
N ASN A 297 -6.98 -7.61 -2.36
CA ASN A 297 -8.13 -6.79 -1.96
C ASN A 297 -8.97 -7.45 -0.84
N LEU A 298 -8.38 -8.36 -0.07
CA LEU A 298 -8.93 -8.89 1.17
C LEU A 298 -8.60 -7.95 2.33
N ILE A 299 -9.22 -8.17 3.49
CA ILE A 299 -8.86 -7.46 4.70
C ILE A 299 -7.41 -7.80 5.08
N ASN A 300 -6.62 -6.82 5.50
CA ASN A 300 -5.26 -7.07 5.98
C ASN A 300 -5.28 -7.46 7.47
N ARG A 301 -4.14 -7.88 8.01
CA ARG A 301 -4.00 -8.28 9.43
C ARG A 301 -4.57 -7.24 10.41
N ARG A 302 -4.35 -5.95 10.16
CA ARG A 302 -4.82 -4.86 11.04
C ARG A 302 -6.34 -4.75 11.03
N GLY A 303 -6.95 -4.74 9.84
CA GLY A 303 -8.40 -4.71 9.71
C GLY A 303 -9.07 -5.95 10.29
N PHE A 304 -8.44 -7.12 10.12
CA PHE A 304 -8.95 -8.37 10.69
C PHE A 304 -8.98 -8.32 12.21
N ASN A 305 -7.89 -7.89 12.86
CA ASN A 305 -7.82 -7.81 14.32
C ASN A 305 -8.87 -6.86 14.91
N GLN A 306 -9.17 -5.75 14.21
CA GLN A 306 -10.22 -4.84 14.65
C GLN A 306 -11.61 -5.50 14.59
N ILE A 307 -11.96 -6.10 13.44
CA ILE A 307 -13.26 -6.78 13.27
C ILE A 307 -13.37 -7.98 14.21
N PHE A 308 -12.26 -8.68 14.46
CA PHE A 308 -12.22 -9.80 15.38
C PHE A 308 -12.51 -9.35 16.82
N ALA A 309 -11.88 -8.27 17.28
CA ALA A 309 -12.17 -7.71 18.60
C ALA A 309 -13.64 -7.30 18.76
N GLU A 310 -14.23 -6.69 17.73
CA GLU A 310 -15.65 -6.31 17.70
C GLU A 310 -16.56 -7.55 17.80
N LYS A 311 -16.36 -8.55 16.93
CA LYS A 311 -17.15 -9.79 16.93
C LYS A 311 -16.97 -10.61 18.21
N LEU A 312 -15.77 -10.68 18.75
CA LEU A 312 -15.49 -11.40 19.99
C LEU A 312 -16.30 -10.81 21.15
N LEU A 313 -16.39 -9.48 21.24
CA LEU A 313 -17.19 -8.79 22.25
C LEU A 313 -18.68 -9.08 22.08
N GLU A 314 -19.19 -9.01 20.84
CA GLU A 314 -20.59 -9.35 20.52
C GLU A 314 -20.96 -10.78 20.95
N HIS A 315 -20.12 -11.76 20.64
CA HIS A 315 -20.35 -13.17 20.99
C HIS A 315 -20.17 -13.46 22.49
N THR A 316 -19.30 -12.72 23.16
CA THR A 316 -19.15 -12.78 24.63
C THR A 316 -20.43 -12.34 25.33
N LEU A 317 -21.10 -11.29 24.82
CA LEU A 317 -22.37 -10.82 25.37
C LEU A 317 -23.57 -11.69 24.96
N GLY A 318 -23.52 -12.25 23.75
CA GLY A 318 -24.61 -13.05 23.17
C GLY A 318 -24.56 -14.55 23.48
N ASN A 319 -23.57 -15.04 24.23
CA ASN A 319 -23.28 -16.47 24.44
C ASN A 319 -23.18 -17.27 23.13
N GLY A 320 -22.56 -16.67 22.11
CA GLY A 320 -22.33 -17.31 20.81
C GLY A 320 -20.92 -17.90 20.69
N MET A 321 -20.70 -18.71 19.65
CA MET A 321 -19.38 -19.27 19.32
C MET A 321 -18.81 -18.64 18.06
N LEU A 322 -17.48 -18.53 18.04
CA LEU A 322 -16.72 -17.91 16.97
C LEU A 322 -15.51 -18.78 16.67
N ALA A 323 -15.32 -19.16 15.41
CA ALA A 323 -14.14 -19.89 14.98
C ALA A 323 -13.20 -18.96 14.22
N VAL A 324 -11.91 -19.09 14.51
CA VAL A 324 -10.82 -18.51 13.73
C VAL A 324 -10.06 -19.64 13.05
N MET A 325 -9.81 -19.49 11.75
CA MET A 325 -9.05 -20.44 10.94
C MET A 325 -7.82 -19.75 10.39
N PHE A 326 -6.65 -20.34 10.62
CA PHE A 326 -5.40 -19.94 9.99
C PHE A 326 -5.10 -20.90 8.84
N LEU A 327 -4.79 -20.36 7.67
CA LEU A 327 -4.56 -21.12 6.44
C LEU A 327 -3.19 -20.76 5.88
N ASP A 328 -2.50 -21.79 5.39
CA ASP A 328 -1.22 -21.64 4.68
C ASP A 328 -1.26 -22.43 3.37
N ILE A 329 -0.69 -21.84 2.31
CA ILE A 329 -0.64 -22.48 1.00
C ILE A 329 0.59 -23.40 0.94
N ASP A 330 0.36 -24.70 0.84
CA ASP A 330 1.43 -25.66 0.84
C ASP A 330 2.39 -25.45 -0.35
N HIS A 331 3.70 -25.45 -0.06
CA HIS A 331 4.76 -25.32 -1.05
C HIS A 331 4.76 -24.01 -1.88
N PHE A 332 4.14 -22.92 -1.39
CA PHE A 332 4.13 -21.64 -2.09
C PHE A 332 5.54 -21.11 -2.43
N LYS A 333 6.51 -21.26 -1.51
CA LYS A 333 7.91 -20.87 -1.76
C LYS A 333 8.48 -21.52 -3.02
N ARG A 334 8.20 -22.81 -3.26
CA ARG A 334 8.65 -23.53 -4.45
C ARG A 334 8.12 -22.91 -5.75
N ILE A 335 6.90 -22.34 -5.72
CA ILE A 335 6.32 -21.63 -6.86
C ILE A 335 7.09 -20.34 -7.13
N ASN A 336 7.36 -19.53 -6.11
CA ASN A 336 8.17 -18.32 -6.26
C ASN A 336 9.56 -18.63 -6.80
N ASP A 337 10.22 -19.66 -6.25
CA ASP A 337 11.57 -20.06 -6.67
C ASP A 337 11.60 -20.61 -8.10
N SER A 338 10.52 -21.27 -8.56
CA SER A 338 10.47 -21.92 -9.88
C SER A 338 9.90 -21.03 -11.00
N LEU A 339 8.96 -20.13 -10.68
CA LEU A 339 8.18 -19.36 -11.67
C LEU A 339 8.29 -17.84 -11.48
N GLY A 340 8.98 -17.37 -10.42
CA GLY A 340 9.14 -15.96 -10.10
C GLY A 340 8.00 -15.39 -9.24
N HIS A 341 8.28 -14.25 -8.60
CA HIS A 341 7.34 -13.59 -7.69
C HIS A 341 6.05 -13.11 -8.37
N ASP A 342 6.10 -12.67 -9.64
CA ASP A 342 4.90 -12.26 -10.37
C ASP A 342 3.87 -13.40 -10.51
N ALA A 343 4.36 -14.62 -10.74
CA ALA A 343 3.50 -15.81 -10.78
C ALA A 343 2.94 -16.14 -9.39
N GLY A 344 3.75 -15.99 -8.33
CA GLY A 344 3.27 -16.12 -6.95
C GLY A 344 2.16 -15.13 -6.61
N ASP A 345 2.29 -13.88 -7.06
CA ASP A 345 1.31 -12.82 -6.84
C ASP A 345 -0.03 -13.11 -7.54
N GLU A 346 0.01 -13.58 -8.78
CA GLU A 346 -1.18 -14.05 -9.49
C GLU A 346 -1.82 -15.27 -8.83
N LEU A 347 -1.00 -16.20 -8.32
CA LEU A 347 -1.48 -17.35 -7.57
C LEU A 347 -2.23 -16.93 -6.31
N LEU A 348 -1.71 -15.96 -5.56
CA LEU A 348 -2.33 -15.43 -4.35
C LEU A 348 -3.68 -14.75 -4.63
N LYS A 349 -3.83 -14.06 -5.76
CA LYS A 349 -5.12 -13.48 -6.19
C LYS A 349 -6.17 -14.56 -6.44
N VAL A 350 -5.79 -15.63 -7.16
CA VAL A 350 -6.69 -16.77 -7.43
C VAL A 350 -7.10 -17.46 -6.14
N ILE A 351 -6.16 -17.64 -5.21
CA ILE A 351 -6.43 -18.29 -3.92
C ILE A 351 -7.35 -17.44 -3.05
N ALA A 352 -7.11 -16.13 -2.99
CA ALA A 352 -7.98 -15.19 -2.29
C ALA A 352 -9.43 -15.26 -2.80
N GLU A 353 -9.61 -15.35 -4.11
CA GLU A 353 -10.93 -15.48 -4.73
C GLU A 353 -11.58 -16.84 -4.39
N ARG A 354 -10.82 -17.93 -4.39
CA ARG A 354 -11.30 -19.26 -4.01
C ARG A 354 -11.78 -19.31 -2.56
N ILE A 355 -10.98 -18.77 -1.64
CA ILE A 355 -11.36 -18.71 -0.22
C ILE A 355 -12.64 -17.89 -0.08
N ARG A 356 -12.72 -16.71 -0.69
CA ARG A 356 -13.90 -15.84 -0.65
C ARG A 356 -15.15 -16.50 -1.23
N SER A 357 -15.00 -17.31 -2.29
CA SER A 357 -16.11 -18.08 -2.89
C SER A 357 -16.60 -19.24 -2.03
N ALA A 358 -15.76 -19.75 -1.13
CA ALA A 358 -16.10 -20.84 -0.21
C ALA A 358 -16.77 -20.33 1.09
N THR A 359 -16.63 -19.04 1.39
CA THR A 359 -17.17 -18.37 2.59
C THR A 359 -18.50 -17.66 2.34
N ARG A 360 -19.27 -17.39 3.40
CA ARG A 360 -20.49 -16.58 3.34
C ARG A 360 -20.13 -15.09 3.39
N VAL A 361 -21.09 -14.23 3.01
CA VAL A 361 -20.93 -12.76 3.03
C VAL A 361 -20.62 -12.20 4.43
N GLN A 362 -21.11 -12.87 5.48
CA GLN A 362 -20.90 -12.48 6.88
C GLN A 362 -19.57 -12.97 7.48
N ASP A 363 -18.88 -13.89 6.80
CA ASP A 363 -17.59 -14.41 7.22
C ASP A 363 -16.50 -13.42 6.80
N VAL A 364 -15.49 -13.26 7.64
CA VAL A 364 -14.41 -12.31 7.40
C VAL A 364 -13.22 -13.08 6.87
N VAL A 365 -12.73 -12.69 5.69
CA VAL A 365 -11.53 -13.29 5.07
C VAL A 365 -10.44 -12.24 4.99
N ALA A 366 -9.26 -12.59 5.49
CA ALA A 366 -8.10 -11.72 5.52
C ALA A 366 -6.84 -12.42 5.00
N ARG A 367 -5.90 -11.61 4.53
CA ARG A 367 -4.53 -12.02 4.24
C ARG A 367 -3.58 -11.39 5.25
N PHE A 368 -2.81 -12.21 5.95
CA PHE A 368 -1.93 -11.73 7.02
C PHE A 368 -0.53 -11.34 6.50
N GLY A 369 -0.11 -11.94 5.40
CA GLY A 369 1.15 -11.68 4.72
C GLY A 369 1.65 -12.96 4.03
N GLY A 370 2.53 -12.84 3.03
CA GLY A 370 3.06 -14.01 2.32
C GLY A 370 1.93 -14.88 1.74
N ASP A 371 1.94 -16.15 2.12
CA ASP A 371 0.99 -17.22 1.81
C ASP A 371 -0.05 -17.50 2.91
N GLU A 372 -0.12 -16.64 3.93
CA GLU A 372 -0.99 -16.83 5.09
C GLU A 372 -2.33 -16.10 4.95
N PHE A 373 -3.42 -16.84 5.17
CA PHE A 373 -4.79 -16.33 5.17
C PHE A 373 -5.48 -16.65 6.49
N CYS A 374 -6.45 -15.82 6.87
CA CYS A 374 -7.22 -16.00 8.08
C CYS A 374 -8.71 -15.85 7.80
N ILE A 375 -9.54 -16.72 8.39
CA ILE A 375 -11.00 -16.67 8.28
C ILE A 375 -11.60 -16.57 9.67
N LEU A 376 -12.56 -15.65 9.85
CA LEU A 376 -13.35 -15.51 11.06
C LEU A 376 -14.82 -15.73 10.75
N LEU A 377 -15.45 -16.66 11.45
CA LEU A 377 -16.83 -17.06 11.21
C LEU A 377 -17.57 -17.31 12.53
N SER A 378 -18.83 -16.90 12.56
CA SER A 378 -19.73 -17.20 13.67
C SER A 378 -20.35 -18.58 13.44
N ILE A 379 -20.27 -19.45 14.43
CA ILE A 379 -20.65 -20.85 14.30
C ILE A 379 -21.67 -21.28 15.35
N PRO A 380 -22.62 -22.17 15.01
CA PRO A 380 -23.51 -22.78 15.98
C PRO A 380 -22.86 -23.97 16.69
N ASP A 381 -21.87 -24.62 16.07
CA ASP A 381 -21.14 -25.78 16.59
C ASP A 381 -19.78 -25.97 15.87
N TYR A 382 -18.99 -26.93 16.34
CA TYR A 382 -17.67 -27.26 15.78
C TYR A 382 -17.74 -27.88 14.37
N GLU A 383 -18.84 -28.55 14.02
CA GLU A 383 -18.99 -29.19 12.70
C GLU A 383 -19.07 -28.15 11.60
N GLU A 384 -19.72 -27.01 11.85
CA GLU A 384 -19.80 -25.92 10.87
C GLU A 384 -18.41 -25.38 10.49
N ALA A 385 -17.51 -25.23 11.47
CA ALA A 385 -16.12 -24.86 11.20
C ALA A 385 -15.42 -25.95 10.36
N ARG A 386 -15.59 -27.23 10.71
CA ARG A 386 -14.99 -28.34 9.96
C ARG A 386 -15.49 -28.39 8.51
N HIS A 387 -16.79 -28.19 8.30
CA HIS A 387 -17.40 -28.16 6.98
C HIS A 387 -16.88 -27.01 6.11
N LEU A 388 -16.74 -25.80 6.67
CA LEU A 388 -16.13 -24.69 5.93
C LEU A 388 -14.67 -25.00 5.57
N ALA A 389 -13.88 -25.51 6.51
CA ALA A 389 -12.48 -25.82 6.26
C ALA A 389 -12.31 -26.86 5.14
N HIS A 390 -13.09 -27.95 5.15
CA HIS A 390 -13.09 -28.92 4.05
C HIS A 390 -13.56 -28.31 2.73
N ARG A 391 -14.57 -27.44 2.75
CA ARG A 391 -15.04 -26.74 1.54
C ARG A 391 -13.94 -25.86 0.94
N VAL A 392 -13.20 -25.13 1.78
CA VAL A 392 -12.03 -24.35 1.33
C VAL A 392 -10.97 -25.27 0.73
N MET A 393 -10.59 -26.36 1.40
CA MET A 393 -9.62 -27.31 0.87
C MET A 393 -10.03 -27.91 -0.48
N GLN A 394 -11.31 -28.24 -0.66
CA GLN A 394 -11.81 -28.76 -1.94
C GLN A 394 -11.72 -27.71 -3.05
N LYS A 395 -12.04 -26.45 -2.74
CA LYS A 395 -11.85 -25.34 -3.69
C LYS A 395 -10.39 -25.12 -4.06
N MET A 396 -9.47 -25.35 -3.14
CA MET A 396 -8.03 -25.25 -3.43
C MET A 396 -7.54 -26.30 -4.44
N LYS A 397 -8.16 -27.49 -4.47
CA LYS A 397 -7.80 -28.58 -5.39
C LYS A 397 -8.22 -28.36 -6.85
N GLU A 398 -9.02 -27.33 -7.14
CA GLU A 398 -9.36 -26.98 -8.52
C GLU A 398 -8.10 -26.58 -9.31
N THR A 399 -7.99 -26.94 -10.59
CA THR A 399 -6.79 -26.64 -11.39
C THR A 399 -6.59 -25.13 -11.59
N ILE A 400 -5.39 -24.61 -11.32
CA ILE A 400 -4.99 -23.22 -11.55
C ILE A 400 -4.15 -23.15 -12.82
N ALA A 401 -4.53 -22.26 -13.74
CA ALA A 401 -3.72 -21.92 -14.89
C ALA A 401 -2.79 -20.75 -14.54
N LEU A 402 -1.48 -21.00 -14.45
CA LEU A 402 -0.48 -20.02 -14.04
C LEU A 402 0.71 -20.10 -15.00
N ALA A 403 1.10 -18.96 -15.60
CA ALA A 403 2.23 -18.88 -16.54
C ALA A 403 2.20 -19.96 -17.65
N GLY A 404 1.02 -20.28 -18.19
CA GLY A 404 0.83 -21.30 -19.24
C GLY A 404 0.88 -22.76 -18.76
N ARG A 405 0.99 -23.01 -17.45
CA ARG A 405 0.97 -24.35 -16.84
C ARG A 405 -0.33 -24.56 -16.07
N ARG A 406 -0.73 -25.83 -15.91
CA ARG A 406 -1.83 -26.25 -15.04
C ARG A 406 -1.28 -26.90 -13.79
N MET A 407 -1.67 -26.42 -12.63
CA MET A 407 -1.21 -26.94 -11.34
C MET A 407 -2.38 -27.07 -10.35
N VAL A 408 -2.17 -27.90 -9.33
CA VAL A 408 -3.10 -28.08 -8.22
C VAL A 408 -2.37 -27.64 -6.96
N MET A 409 -3.03 -26.83 -6.14
CA MET A 409 -2.51 -26.38 -4.87
C MET A 409 -3.27 -27.05 -3.73
N THR A 410 -2.60 -27.22 -2.60
CA THR A 410 -3.21 -27.67 -1.36
C THR A 410 -3.02 -26.59 -0.28
N THR A 411 -3.78 -26.71 0.79
CA THR A 411 -3.68 -25.81 1.94
C THR A 411 -3.75 -26.60 3.23
N SER A 412 -2.98 -26.18 4.21
CA SER A 412 -3.06 -26.65 5.59
C SER A 412 -3.85 -25.64 6.40
N ILE A 413 -4.74 -26.11 7.31
CA ILE A 413 -5.66 -25.26 8.07
C ILE A 413 -5.62 -25.59 9.57
N GLY A 414 -5.34 -24.60 10.40
CA GLY A 414 -5.49 -24.67 11.85
C GLY A 414 -6.73 -23.93 12.34
N ILE A 415 -7.49 -24.50 13.28
CA ILE A 415 -8.74 -23.91 13.78
C ILE A 415 -8.71 -23.76 15.30
N ALA A 416 -9.11 -22.61 15.81
CA ALA A 416 -9.42 -22.40 17.24
C ALA A 416 -10.83 -21.80 17.40
N VAL A 417 -11.54 -22.21 18.44
CA VAL A 417 -12.95 -21.86 18.68
C VAL A 417 -13.15 -21.18 20.03
N PHE A 418 -13.68 -19.97 20.02
CA PHE A 418 -14.17 -19.28 21.20
C PHE A 418 -15.51 -19.89 21.67
N PRO A 419 -15.73 -20.04 22.99
CA PRO A 419 -14.84 -19.69 24.11
C PRO A 419 -13.90 -20.81 24.59
N ARG A 420 -14.03 -22.02 24.03
CA ARG A 420 -13.36 -23.22 24.58
C ARG A 420 -11.84 -23.20 24.38
N ASP A 421 -11.38 -22.75 23.22
CA ASP A 421 -9.96 -22.74 22.84
C ASP A 421 -9.31 -21.39 23.16
N GLY A 422 -9.96 -20.48 23.88
CA GLY A 422 -9.40 -19.17 24.24
C GLY A 422 -10.48 -18.11 24.40
N VAL A 423 -10.18 -17.08 25.18
CA VAL A 423 -11.14 -15.98 25.49
C VAL A 423 -10.69 -14.62 24.97
N THR A 424 -9.46 -14.53 24.44
CA THR A 424 -8.91 -13.31 23.83
C THR A 424 -8.56 -13.55 22.35
N CYS A 425 -8.52 -12.47 21.56
CA CYS A 425 -8.14 -12.54 20.15
C CYS A 425 -6.73 -13.13 19.97
N ASP A 426 -5.78 -12.70 20.79
CA ASP A 426 -4.38 -13.12 20.71
C ASP A 426 -4.22 -14.61 21.06
N GLU A 427 -4.92 -15.11 22.07
CA GLU A 427 -4.93 -16.54 22.40
C GLU A 427 -5.50 -17.38 21.28
N LEU A 428 -6.65 -16.98 20.72
CA LEU A 428 -7.31 -17.73 19.64
C LEU A 428 -6.47 -17.75 18.37
N LEU A 429 -5.85 -16.63 17.99
CA LEU A 429 -4.91 -16.60 16.86
C LEU A 429 -3.70 -17.50 17.10
N LYS A 430 -3.10 -17.44 18.30
CA LYS A 430 -1.96 -18.29 18.67
C LYS A 430 -2.32 -19.77 18.64
N HIS A 431 -3.50 -20.13 19.14
CA HIS A 431 -3.95 -21.51 19.17
C HIS A 431 -4.32 -22.04 17.78
N ALA A 432 -4.90 -21.20 16.90
CA ALA A 432 -5.13 -21.57 15.51
C ALA A 432 -3.81 -21.75 14.75
N ASP A 433 -2.80 -20.92 14.99
CA ASP A 433 -1.46 -21.05 14.42
C ASP A 433 -0.76 -22.36 14.86
N LEU A 434 -0.85 -22.72 16.15
CA LEU A 434 -0.34 -24.01 16.65
C LEU A 434 -1.03 -25.20 15.97
N ALA A 435 -2.34 -25.13 15.74
CA ALA A 435 -3.07 -26.16 15.01
C ALA A 435 -2.68 -26.22 13.53
N LEU A 436 -2.35 -25.08 12.92
CA LEU A 436 -1.85 -25.00 11.55
C LEU A 436 -0.47 -25.64 11.43
N TYR A 437 0.43 -25.38 12.37
CA TYR A 437 1.74 -26.01 12.43
C TYR A 437 1.62 -27.55 12.50
N GLN A 438 0.71 -28.07 13.33
CA GLN A 438 0.44 -29.51 13.38
C GLN A 438 -0.07 -30.04 12.03
N SER A 439 -0.94 -29.28 11.35
CA SER A 439 -1.44 -29.65 10.02
C SER A 439 -0.29 -29.81 9.02
N LYS A 440 0.72 -28.94 9.10
CA LYS A 440 1.94 -29.06 8.28
C LYS A 440 2.80 -30.26 8.67
N GLY A 441 3.05 -30.44 9.97
CA GLY A 441 3.90 -31.52 10.49
C GLY A 441 3.34 -32.92 10.24
N ALA A 442 2.02 -33.10 10.24
CA ALA A 442 1.41 -34.41 10.05
C ALA A 442 1.30 -34.83 8.56
N GLY A 443 1.81 -34.04 7.61
CA GLY A 443 1.82 -34.37 6.18
C GLY A 443 1.11 -33.37 5.27
N ARG A 444 0.81 -32.15 5.76
CA ARG A 444 0.13 -31.06 5.03
C ARG A 444 -1.26 -31.44 4.52
N ASN A 445 -1.91 -30.54 3.76
CA ASN A 445 -3.20 -30.75 3.10
C ASN A 445 -4.26 -31.36 4.04
N ARG A 446 -4.41 -30.78 5.23
CA ARG A 446 -5.33 -31.24 6.28
C ARG A 446 -5.82 -30.09 7.16
N VAL A 447 -6.80 -30.42 7.98
CA VAL A 447 -7.39 -29.52 8.97
C VAL A 447 -7.15 -30.09 10.35
N ASN A 448 -6.61 -29.28 11.26
CA ASN A 448 -6.53 -29.62 12.67
C ASN A 448 -7.22 -28.56 13.52
N PHE A 449 -7.97 -29.02 14.51
CA PHE A 449 -8.45 -28.15 15.59
C PHE A 449 -7.36 -28.04 16.65
N PHE A 450 -7.32 -26.90 17.33
CA PHE A 450 -6.49 -26.75 18.50
C PHE A 450 -6.89 -27.77 19.56
N SER A 451 -5.90 -28.46 20.13
CA SER A 451 -6.05 -29.17 21.39
C SER A 451 -4.98 -28.68 22.37
N PRO A 452 -5.25 -28.67 23.69
CA PRO A 452 -4.26 -28.30 24.70
C PRO A 452 -2.95 -29.11 24.59
N ASP A 453 -3.04 -30.38 24.17
CA ASP A 453 -1.89 -31.25 23.96
C ASP A 453 -0.92 -30.72 22.87
N LEU A 454 -1.43 -29.91 21.92
CA LEU A 454 -0.60 -29.30 20.86
C LEU A 454 0.32 -28.21 21.41
N LYS A 455 -0.14 -27.45 22.39
CA LYS A 455 0.69 -26.42 23.03
C LYS A 455 1.87 -27.07 23.74
N THR A 456 1.62 -28.20 24.41
CA THR A 456 2.65 -29.00 25.08
C THR A 456 3.60 -29.63 24.06
N LYS A 457 3.07 -30.18 22.95
CA LYS A 457 3.87 -30.78 21.89
C LYS A 457 4.80 -29.79 21.19
N ALA A 458 4.31 -28.60 20.83
CA ALA A 458 5.14 -27.58 20.18
C ALA A 458 6.26 -27.07 21.10
N SER A 459 5.98 -26.89 22.39
CA SER A 459 7.02 -26.54 23.37
C SER A 459 8.04 -27.67 23.57
N MET A 460 7.58 -28.92 23.51
CA MET A 460 8.43 -30.10 23.62
C MET A 460 9.35 -30.26 22.39
N GLU A 461 8.83 -30.06 21.18
CA GLU A 461 9.62 -30.16 19.94
C GLU A 461 10.77 -29.15 19.92
N LEU A 462 10.52 -27.91 20.36
CA LEU A 462 11.56 -26.89 20.47
C LEU A 462 12.63 -27.28 21.52
N HIS A 463 12.22 -27.84 22.65
CA HIS A 463 13.16 -28.32 23.66
C HIS A 463 14.01 -29.49 23.14
N LEU A 464 13.38 -30.48 22.49
CA LEU A 464 14.05 -31.61 21.88
C LEU A 464 15.00 -31.19 20.75
N GLU A 465 14.69 -30.13 20.00
CA GLU A 465 15.60 -29.56 18.99
C GLU A 465 16.90 -29.06 19.64
N GLU A 466 16.80 -28.24 20.69
CA GLU A 466 17.96 -27.69 21.41
C GLU A 466 18.81 -28.80 22.04
N GLU A 467 18.17 -29.79 22.66
CA GLU A 467 18.84 -30.93 23.27
C GLU A 467 19.47 -31.87 22.23
N LEU A 468 18.82 -32.10 21.08
CA LEU A 468 19.39 -32.92 20.00
C LEU A 468 20.63 -32.26 19.40
N ARG A 469 20.58 -30.94 19.18
CA ARG A 469 21.74 -30.17 18.71
C ARG A 469 22.91 -30.27 19.70
N SER A 470 22.63 -30.26 21.00
CA SER A 470 23.64 -30.42 22.05
C SER A 470 24.21 -31.84 22.06
N ALA A 471 23.34 -32.86 21.99
CA ALA A 471 23.71 -34.27 21.92
C ALA A 471 24.62 -34.60 20.73
N LEU A 472 24.35 -34.02 19.55
CA LEU A 472 25.19 -34.17 18.35
C LEU A 472 26.56 -33.51 18.52
N ARG A 473 26.62 -32.30 19.09
CA ARG A 473 27.88 -31.57 19.28
C ARG A 473 28.79 -32.18 20.33
N GLU A 474 28.22 -32.67 21.41
CA GLU A 474 28.94 -33.26 22.53
C GLU A 474 29.15 -34.78 22.37
N GLU A 475 28.54 -35.40 21.36
CA GLU A 475 28.45 -36.84 21.15
C GLU A 475 27.94 -37.61 22.39
N THR A 476 26.93 -37.04 23.07
CA THR A 476 26.33 -37.59 24.29
C THR A 476 24.90 -38.09 24.08
N GLY A 477 24.53 -39.20 24.73
CA GLY A 477 23.16 -39.74 24.72
C GLY A 477 22.74 -40.49 23.45
N LEU A 478 23.29 -40.18 22.28
CA LEU A 478 23.03 -40.92 21.04
C LEU A 478 23.71 -42.30 21.05
N GLN A 479 22.99 -43.31 20.55
CA GLN A 479 23.44 -44.71 20.47
C GLN A 479 22.92 -45.37 19.20
N VAL A 480 23.60 -46.41 18.73
CA VAL A 480 23.16 -47.21 17.58
C VAL A 480 22.74 -48.59 18.06
N TYR A 481 21.52 -48.97 17.73
CA TYR A 481 20.98 -50.30 17.95
C TYR A 481 21.02 -51.05 16.61
N TYR A 482 21.14 -52.36 16.67
CA TYR A 482 21.25 -53.22 15.50
C TYR A 482 20.06 -54.16 15.45
N GLN A 483 19.47 -54.34 14.27
CA GLN A 483 18.48 -55.38 14.01
C GLN A 483 19.01 -56.37 12.97
N PRO A 484 18.89 -57.69 13.19
CA PRO A 484 19.49 -58.67 12.31
C PRO A 484 18.62 -58.92 11.07
N ILE A 485 19.29 -59.04 9.92
CA ILE A 485 18.73 -59.42 8.64
C ILE A 485 19.26 -60.82 8.30
N VAL A 486 18.33 -61.78 8.16
CA VAL A 486 18.63 -63.21 8.02
C VAL A 486 18.53 -63.63 6.56
N ASP A 487 19.53 -64.36 6.07
CA ASP A 487 19.48 -65.03 4.77
C ASP A 487 18.55 -66.24 4.86
N LEU A 488 17.47 -66.23 4.08
CA LEU A 488 16.44 -67.26 4.15
C LEU A 488 16.92 -68.65 3.70
N ARG A 489 17.95 -68.70 2.85
CA ARG A 489 18.50 -69.94 2.31
C ARG A 489 19.45 -70.60 3.29
N THR A 490 20.28 -69.81 3.98
CA THR A 490 21.26 -70.36 4.94
C THR A 490 20.74 -70.39 6.37
N GLY A 491 19.74 -69.57 6.71
CA GLY A 491 19.28 -69.36 8.09
C GLY A 491 20.24 -68.53 8.94
N GLN A 492 21.30 -67.98 8.34
CA GLN A 492 22.34 -67.22 9.03
C GLN A 492 22.04 -65.72 8.98
N ILE A 493 22.51 -64.97 9.99
CA ILE A 493 22.47 -63.51 9.97
C ILE A 493 23.52 -63.02 8.97
N ALA A 494 23.05 -62.35 7.92
CA ALA A 494 23.88 -61.84 6.84
C ALA A 494 24.18 -60.34 7.00
N LYS A 495 23.22 -59.57 7.51
CA LYS A 495 23.37 -58.13 7.71
C LYS A 495 22.81 -57.68 9.05
N LEU A 496 23.21 -56.48 9.49
CA LEU A 496 22.63 -55.78 10.63
C LEU A 496 22.20 -54.39 10.18
N GLU A 497 20.95 -54.01 10.42
CA GLU A 497 20.51 -52.63 10.18
C GLU A 497 20.84 -51.75 11.40
N ALA A 498 21.53 -50.65 11.16
CA ALA A 498 21.89 -49.64 12.16
C ALA A 498 20.74 -48.66 12.36
N LEU A 499 20.18 -48.67 13.57
CA LEU A 499 19.01 -47.89 13.96
C LEU A 499 19.38 -46.97 15.11
N VAL A 500 19.36 -45.67 14.86
CA VAL A 500 19.71 -44.66 15.86
C VAL A 500 18.70 -44.64 17.02
N ARG A 501 19.20 -44.44 18.23
CA ARG A 501 18.42 -44.26 19.45
C ARG A 501 19.00 -43.10 20.24
N TRP A 502 18.14 -42.36 20.94
CA TRP A 502 18.58 -41.24 21.74
C TRP A 502 18.21 -41.48 23.21
N ASN A 503 19.20 -41.76 24.05
CA ASN A 503 19.01 -41.90 25.48
C ASN A 503 18.91 -40.51 26.13
N HIS A 504 17.68 -40.01 26.24
CA HIS A 504 17.36 -38.69 26.73
C HIS A 504 17.39 -38.63 28.27
N PRO A 505 18.02 -37.62 28.90
CA PRO A 505 18.10 -37.53 30.36
C PRO A 505 16.74 -37.50 31.06
N GLN A 506 15.74 -36.87 30.43
CA GLN A 506 14.40 -36.67 31.01
C GLN A 506 13.35 -37.65 30.44
N HIS A 507 13.54 -38.13 29.21
CA HIS A 507 12.52 -38.89 28.47
C HIS A 507 12.89 -40.36 28.25
N GLY A 508 14.07 -40.79 28.73
CA GLY A 508 14.57 -42.13 28.53
C GLY A 508 14.93 -42.39 27.06
N LEU A 509 14.84 -43.65 26.63
CA LEU A 509 15.24 -44.05 25.29
C LEU A 509 14.20 -43.64 24.23
N LEU A 510 14.53 -42.63 23.43
CA LEU A 510 13.74 -42.17 22.31
C LEU A 510 14.07 -42.95 21.03
N VAL A 511 13.02 -43.34 20.29
CA VAL A 511 13.09 -43.99 18.98
C VAL A 511 13.08 -42.96 17.84
N PRO A 512 13.56 -43.31 16.62
CA PRO A 512 13.71 -42.39 15.50
C PRO A 512 12.48 -41.52 15.20
N ASP A 513 11.28 -42.10 15.23
CA ASP A 513 10.01 -41.41 14.96
C ASP A 513 9.76 -40.17 15.85
N ARG A 514 10.42 -40.11 17.02
CA ARG A 514 10.31 -38.98 17.95
C ARG A 514 11.19 -37.79 17.59
N PHE A 515 12.31 -37.98 16.90
CA PHE A 515 13.31 -36.92 16.72
C PHE A 515 13.86 -36.77 15.30
N ILE A 516 13.71 -37.76 14.40
CA ILE A 516 14.14 -37.62 13.00
C ILE A 516 13.39 -36.48 12.30
N GLY A 517 12.08 -36.37 12.49
CA GLY A 517 11.30 -35.26 11.92
C GLY A 517 11.75 -33.89 12.44
N ILE A 518 12.20 -33.81 13.69
CA ILE A 518 12.77 -32.58 14.28
C ILE A 518 14.13 -32.30 13.64
N ALA A 519 14.96 -33.33 13.44
CA ALA A 519 16.27 -33.19 12.81
C ALA A 519 16.16 -32.72 11.34
N GLU A 520 15.21 -33.27 10.58
CA GLU A 520 14.95 -32.87 9.19
C GLU A 520 14.44 -31.43 9.10
N ALA A 521 13.43 -31.08 9.90
CA ALA A 521 12.82 -29.74 9.87
C ALA A 521 13.80 -28.61 10.23
N ASN A 522 14.81 -28.92 11.06
CA ASN A 522 15.77 -27.96 11.58
C ASN A 522 17.18 -28.10 10.97
N GLY A 523 17.33 -28.93 9.93
CA GLY A 523 18.59 -29.09 9.21
C GLY A 523 19.70 -29.84 9.96
N LEU A 524 19.37 -30.55 11.04
CA LEU A 524 20.31 -31.36 11.82
C LEU A 524 20.48 -32.79 11.27
N ILE A 525 19.63 -33.21 10.32
CA ILE A 525 19.62 -34.59 9.83
C ILE A 525 20.95 -35.02 9.19
N ALA A 526 21.64 -34.12 8.48
CA ALA A 526 22.91 -34.42 7.86
C ALA A 526 24.02 -34.69 8.89
N GLU A 527 24.03 -33.93 10.00
CA GLU A 527 24.94 -34.16 11.12
C GLU A 527 24.64 -35.49 11.82
N LEU A 528 23.37 -35.82 11.98
CA LEU A 528 22.93 -37.08 12.58
C LEU A 528 23.27 -38.30 11.71
N ASP A 529 22.98 -38.25 10.39
CA ASP A 529 23.32 -39.31 9.44
C ASP A 529 24.84 -39.57 9.45
N ASN A 530 25.65 -38.51 9.44
CA ASN A 530 27.10 -38.63 9.52
C ASN A 530 27.56 -39.28 10.84
N TRP A 531 26.97 -38.89 11.97
CA TRP A 531 27.27 -39.48 13.27
C TRP A 531 26.95 -40.98 13.29
N VAL A 532 25.79 -41.39 12.77
CA VAL A 532 25.39 -42.80 12.67
C VAL A 532 26.32 -43.57 11.74
N LEU A 533 26.66 -43.00 10.59
CA LEU A 533 27.59 -43.59 9.62
C LEU A 533 28.97 -43.85 10.22
N ARG A 534 29.56 -42.86 10.90
CA ARG A 534 30.86 -43.01 11.58
C ARG A 534 30.78 -44.11 12.65
N ARG A 535 29.69 -44.14 13.43
CA ARG A 535 29.51 -45.14 14.48
C ARG A 535 29.34 -46.55 13.90
N ALA A 536 28.55 -46.71 12.85
CA ALA A 536 28.36 -47.98 12.15
C ALA A 536 29.66 -48.50 11.54
N CYS A 537 30.47 -47.63 10.93
CA CYS A 537 31.79 -48.00 10.40
C CYS A 537 32.74 -48.44 11.53
N HIS A 538 32.77 -47.73 12.66
CA HIS A 538 33.53 -48.15 13.83
C HIS A 538 33.09 -49.53 14.34
N ASP A 539 31.78 -49.76 14.43
CA ASP A 539 31.23 -51.04 14.88
C ASP A 539 31.51 -52.19 13.88
N LEU A 540 31.56 -51.93 12.56
CA LEU A 540 32.08 -52.87 11.55
C LEU A 540 33.56 -53.24 11.80
N GLY A 541 34.35 -52.28 12.27
CA GLY A 541 35.73 -52.49 12.72
C GLY A 541 35.82 -53.42 13.93
N THR A 542 34.93 -53.24 14.91
CA THR A 542 34.79 -54.14 16.08
C THR A 542 34.38 -55.54 15.65
N LEU A 543 33.39 -55.68 14.76
CA LEU A 543 32.96 -56.97 14.22
C LEU A 543 34.09 -57.73 13.51
N ARG A 544 35.02 -57.02 12.86
CA ARG A 544 36.21 -57.63 12.27
C ARG A 544 37.09 -58.27 13.35
N GLN A 545 37.35 -57.56 14.44
CA GLN A 545 38.18 -58.05 15.55
C GLN A 545 37.55 -59.29 16.21
N GLU A 546 36.22 -59.38 16.19
CA GLU A 546 35.43 -60.52 16.67
C GLU A 546 35.33 -61.69 15.68
N GLY A 547 36.02 -61.62 14.53
CA GLY A 547 36.03 -62.67 13.51
C GLY A 547 34.76 -62.76 12.66
N LEU A 548 33.93 -61.72 12.66
CA LEU A 548 32.66 -61.63 11.91
C LEU A 548 32.82 -60.73 10.68
N GLU A 549 33.86 -61.00 9.87
CA GLU A 549 34.24 -60.16 8.73
C GLU A 549 33.22 -60.19 7.57
N GLN A 550 32.36 -61.22 7.54
CA GLN A 550 31.35 -61.43 6.51
C GLN A 550 30.06 -60.61 6.71
N LEU A 551 29.86 -60.00 7.88
CA LEU A 551 28.65 -59.21 8.16
C LEU A 551 28.71 -57.83 7.49
N ILE A 552 27.57 -57.44 6.94
CA ILE A 552 27.31 -56.11 6.39
C ILE A 552 26.50 -55.32 7.42
N ILE A 553 26.83 -54.03 7.61
CA ILE A 553 25.96 -53.10 8.33
C ILE A 553 25.27 -52.19 7.33
N ALA A 554 23.95 -52.13 7.40
CA ALA A 554 23.13 -51.22 6.63
C ALA A 554 22.82 -49.95 7.42
N VAL A 555 22.97 -48.78 6.79
CA VAL A 555 22.77 -47.46 7.42
C VAL A 555 21.80 -46.65 6.57
N ASN A 556 20.76 -46.13 7.21
CA ASN A 556 19.79 -45.24 6.57
C ASN A 556 20.43 -43.90 6.16
N CYS A 557 20.09 -43.43 4.97
CA CYS A 557 20.53 -42.16 4.41
C CYS A 557 19.30 -41.30 4.06
N SER A 558 19.19 -40.14 4.72
CA SER A 558 18.05 -39.23 4.50
C SER A 558 18.05 -38.60 3.11
N ALA A 559 16.85 -38.25 2.62
CA ALA A 559 16.67 -37.59 1.33
C ALA A 559 17.43 -36.26 1.21
N LEU A 560 17.55 -35.53 2.33
CA LEU A 560 18.25 -34.26 2.40
C LEU A 560 19.77 -34.45 2.27
N ASN A 561 20.32 -35.52 2.87
CA ASN A 561 21.75 -35.81 2.78
C ASN A 561 22.15 -36.36 1.39
N LEU A 562 21.25 -37.09 0.72
CA LEU A 562 21.48 -37.61 -0.63
C LEU A 562 21.68 -36.51 -1.70
N GLY A 563 21.26 -35.28 -1.40
CA GLY A 563 21.47 -34.10 -2.26
C GLY A 563 22.76 -33.33 -1.99
N ARG A 564 23.55 -33.73 -0.98
CA ARG A 564 24.80 -33.06 -0.60
C ARG A 564 26.00 -33.64 -1.33
N ASP A 565 26.81 -32.77 -1.92
CA ASP A 565 28.01 -33.18 -2.65
C ASP A 565 29.06 -33.80 -1.70
N GLU A 566 29.06 -33.43 -0.42
CA GLU A 566 30.04 -33.90 0.56
C GLU A 566 29.83 -35.36 1.01
N LEU A 567 28.64 -35.96 0.77
CA LEU A 567 28.33 -37.29 1.30
C LEU A 567 29.28 -38.39 0.76
N VAL A 568 29.80 -38.29 -0.47
CA VAL A 568 30.79 -39.26 -0.97
C VAL A 568 32.07 -39.21 -0.12
N GLU A 569 32.54 -38.00 0.17
CA GLU A 569 33.73 -37.78 0.98
C GLU A 569 33.48 -38.24 2.42
N GLU A 570 32.32 -37.96 2.99
CA GLU A 570 31.94 -38.40 4.35
C GLU A 570 31.95 -39.93 4.48
N VAL A 571 31.44 -40.66 3.47
CA VAL A 571 31.47 -42.13 3.42
C VAL A 571 32.89 -42.66 3.27
N GLU A 572 33.69 -42.06 2.39
CA GLU A 572 35.09 -42.46 2.20
C GLU A 572 35.91 -42.28 3.49
N HIS A 573 35.77 -41.13 4.16
CA HIS A 573 36.45 -40.86 5.44
C HIS A 573 36.01 -41.83 6.54
N ALA A 574 34.71 -42.08 6.70
CA ALA A 574 34.22 -42.99 7.74
C ALA A 574 34.74 -44.44 7.57
N LEU A 575 34.82 -44.92 6.32
CA LEU A 575 35.38 -46.23 6.00
C LEU A 575 36.89 -46.28 6.25
N ALA A 576 37.62 -45.22 5.88
CA ALA A 576 39.06 -45.10 6.06
C ALA A 576 39.44 -45.07 7.55
N ASP A 577 38.75 -44.25 8.35
CA ASP A 577 38.99 -44.09 9.79
C ASP A 577 38.79 -45.40 10.56
N ALA A 578 37.75 -46.17 10.21
CA ALA A 578 37.49 -47.47 10.81
C ALA A 578 38.33 -48.62 10.20
N ASN A 579 39.07 -48.36 9.12
CA ASN A 579 39.80 -49.34 8.33
C ASN A 579 38.90 -50.53 7.92
N VAL A 580 37.74 -50.23 7.33
CA VAL A 580 36.72 -51.21 6.92
C VAL A 580 36.66 -51.34 5.40
N ALA A 581 36.55 -52.56 4.89
CA ALA A 581 36.35 -52.80 3.46
C ALA A 581 35.00 -52.22 3.01
N PRO A 582 34.93 -51.41 1.93
CA PRO A 582 33.71 -50.72 1.51
C PRO A 582 32.49 -51.63 1.28
N GLY A 583 32.70 -52.86 0.81
CA GLY A 583 31.64 -53.85 0.59
C GLY A 583 30.95 -54.37 1.86
N ARG A 584 31.40 -53.96 3.04
CA ARG A 584 30.76 -54.28 4.33
C ARG A 584 29.77 -53.21 4.80
N LEU A 585 29.71 -52.08 4.10
CA LEU A 585 28.74 -51.03 4.35
C LEU A 585 27.66 -51.09 3.25
N GLU A 586 26.40 -50.96 3.67
CA GLU A 586 25.26 -50.77 2.79
C GLU A 586 24.57 -49.46 3.17
N LEU A 587 24.27 -48.62 2.18
CA LEU A 587 23.47 -47.42 2.42
C LEU A 587 22.04 -47.64 1.93
N GLU A 588 21.10 -47.32 2.78
CA GLU A 588 19.67 -47.47 2.52
C GLU A 588 19.06 -46.11 2.20
N VAL A 589 18.33 -46.03 1.09
CA VAL A 589 17.67 -44.80 0.65
C VAL A 589 16.19 -45.07 0.42
N THR A 590 15.32 -44.26 1.01
CA THR A 590 13.87 -44.43 0.81
C THR A 590 13.47 -44.14 -0.63
N GLU A 591 12.39 -44.79 -1.09
CA GLU A 591 11.86 -44.56 -2.44
C GLU A 591 11.57 -43.07 -2.72
N ASN A 592 11.00 -42.36 -1.74
CA ASN A 592 10.65 -40.95 -1.87
C ASN A 592 11.89 -40.04 -2.00
N ALA A 593 13.01 -40.40 -1.36
CA ALA A 593 14.27 -39.65 -1.46
C ALA A 593 14.79 -39.55 -2.90
N LEU A 594 14.53 -40.58 -3.71
CA LEU A 594 15.07 -40.71 -5.07
C LEU A 594 14.32 -39.87 -6.12
N MET A 595 13.11 -39.39 -5.80
CA MET A 595 12.21 -38.71 -6.75
C MET A 595 12.48 -37.22 -6.94
N GLY A 596 13.22 -36.59 -6.01
CA GLY A 596 13.43 -35.13 -6.03
C GLY A 596 14.27 -34.66 -7.22
N ASN A 597 15.54 -35.09 -7.29
CA ASN A 597 16.50 -34.70 -8.32
C ASN A 597 17.24 -35.93 -8.89
N ILE A 598 16.47 -36.76 -9.60
CA ILE A 598 16.91 -38.10 -9.99
C ILE A 598 18.20 -38.13 -10.80
N SER A 599 18.47 -37.12 -11.64
CA SER A 599 19.67 -37.06 -12.47
C SER A 599 20.94 -36.90 -11.62
N ASN A 600 20.93 -36.01 -10.64
CA ASN A 600 22.07 -35.80 -9.74
C ASN A 600 22.21 -36.98 -8.77
N THR A 601 21.09 -37.46 -8.22
CA THR A 601 21.08 -38.62 -7.32
C THR A 601 21.67 -39.87 -7.98
N ILE A 602 21.37 -40.13 -9.27
CA ILE A 602 21.98 -41.25 -10.00
C ILE A 602 23.51 -41.11 -10.10
N LEU A 603 24.04 -39.90 -10.31
CA LEU A 603 25.49 -39.68 -10.38
C LEU A 603 26.14 -39.92 -9.02
N MET A 604 25.53 -39.39 -7.95
CA MET A 604 25.97 -39.56 -6.58
C MET A 604 26.01 -41.02 -6.15
N LEU A 605 24.92 -41.76 -6.37
CA LEU A 605 24.85 -43.19 -6.07
C LEU A 605 25.89 -44.01 -6.85
N LYS A 606 26.19 -43.62 -8.10
CA LYS A 606 27.27 -44.26 -8.87
C LYS A 606 28.65 -44.00 -8.27
N GLN A 607 28.90 -42.80 -7.74
CA GLN A 607 30.15 -42.47 -7.06
C GLN A 607 30.30 -43.29 -5.78
N ILE A 608 29.27 -43.34 -4.94
CA ILE A 608 29.25 -44.16 -3.72
C ILE A 608 29.49 -45.64 -4.06
N ARG A 609 28.78 -46.18 -5.06
CA ARG A 609 28.98 -47.56 -5.53
C ARG A 609 30.41 -47.80 -6.06
N SER A 610 31.05 -46.79 -6.66
CA SER A 610 32.42 -46.90 -7.15
C SER A 610 33.46 -47.03 -6.02
N LEU A 611 33.13 -46.60 -4.79
CA LEU A 611 33.92 -46.90 -3.59
C LEU A 611 33.82 -48.39 -3.20
N GLY A 612 32.77 -49.09 -3.65
CA GLY A 612 32.49 -50.49 -3.33
C GLY A 612 31.40 -50.68 -2.27
N VAL A 613 30.72 -49.61 -1.85
CA VAL A 613 29.59 -49.63 -0.91
C VAL A 613 28.34 -50.18 -1.61
N SER A 614 27.57 -51.03 -0.92
CA SER A 614 26.31 -51.58 -1.44
C SER A 614 25.17 -50.58 -1.27
N LEU A 615 24.19 -50.61 -2.16
CA LEU A 615 23.04 -49.70 -2.11
C LEU A 615 21.71 -50.45 -2.04
N SER A 616 20.87 -50.10 -1.08
CA SER A 616 19.50 -50.60 -0.96
C SER A 616 18.47 -49.49 -1.15
N ILE A 617 17.32 -49.85 -1.72
CA ILE A 617 16.13 -49.00 -1.70
C ILE A 617 15.20 -49.48 -0.61
N ASP A 618 14.74 -48.54 0.22
CA ASP A 618 13.86 -48.77 1.36
C ASP A 618 12.41 -48.31 1.12
N ASP A 619 11.48 -48.80 1.93
CA ASP A 619 10.04 -48.52 1.89
C ASP A 619 9.35 -48.76 0.52
N PHE A 620 9.85 -49.71 -0.27
CA PHE A 620 9.43 -49.87 -1.65
C PHE A 620 7.95 -50.29 -1.77
N GLY A 621 7.18 -49.55 -2.58
CA GLY A 621 5.77 -49.84 -2.89
C GLY A 621 4.77 -48.95 -2.18
N THR A 622 5.20 -48.14 -1.21
CA THR A 622 4.35 -47.16 -0.51
C THR A 622 4.17 -45.84 -1.30
N GLY A 623 4.98 -45.61 -2.33
CA GLY A 623 5.00 -44.40 -3.16
C GLY A 623 4.60 -44.58 -4.64
N TYR A 624 4.83 -43.54 -5.46
CA TYR A 624 4.60 -43.58 -6.91
C TYR A 624 5.76 -44.26 -7.63
N SER A 625 5.84 -45.59 -7.58
CA SER A 625 6.92 -46.32 -8.24
C SER A 625 6.84 -46.23 -9.77
N SER A 626 7.91 -45.76 -10.40
CA SER A 626 8.10 -45.86 -11.86
C SER A 626 9.23 -46.82 -12.15
N LEU A 627 8.84 -48.03 -12.58
CA LEU A 627 9.73 -49.09 -13.07
C LEU A 627 10.82 -48.58 -14.03
N ALA A 628 10.53 -47.51 -14.77
CA ALA A 628 11.45 -46.92 -15.73
C ALA A 628 12.71 -46.32 -15.09
N TYR A 629 12.64 -45.75 -13.87
CA TYR A 629 13.84 -45.26 -13.18
C TYR A 629 14.51 -46.33 -12.33
N LEU A 630 13.74 -47.27 -11.75
CA LEU A 630 14.33 -48.34 -10.93
C LEU A 630 15.39 -49.12 -11.72
N LYS A 631 15.13 -49.36 -13.01
CA LYS A 631 16.09 -49.94 -13.96
C LYS A 631 17.40 -49.16 -14.14
N ARG A 632 17.42 -47.86 -13.87
CA ARG A 632 18.57 -46.97 -14.07
C ARG A 632 19.41 -46.76 -12.81
N LEU A 633 18.84 -47.04 -11.64
CA LEU A 633 19.51 -46.83 -10.36
C LEU A 633 20.54 -47.94 -10.12
N PRO A 634 21.73 -47.62 -9.58
CA PRO A 634 22.78 -48.59 -9.35
C PRO A 634 22.56 -49.34 -8.02
N LEU A 635 21.37 -49.90 -7.80
CA LEU A 635 21.00 -50.61 -6.57
C LEU A 635 21.45 -52.08 -6.58
N ASP A 636 21.56 -52.66 -5.40
CA ASP A 636 21.87 -54.08 -5.17
C ASP A 636 20.73 -54.81 -4.42
N THR A 637 20.05 -54.10 -3.51
CA THR A 637 18.96 -54.64 -2.69
C THR A 637 17.69 -53.79 -2.82
N LEU A 638 16.52 -54.43 -2.71
CA LEU A 638 15.21 -53.80 -2.56
C LEU A 638 14.54 -54.31 -1.28
N LYS A 639 14.10 -53.40 -0.41
CA LYS A 639 13.41 -53.71 0.84
C LYS A 639 11.91 -53.52 0.67
N ILE A 640 11.14 -54.55 1.01
CA ILE A 640 9.67 -54.52 1.00
C ILE A 640 9.19 -54.02 2.36
N ASP A 641 8.43 -52.93 2.34
CA ASP A 641 7.91 -52.29 3.55
C ASP A 641 7.01 -53.23 4.37
N ARG A 642 7.05 -53.06 5.69
CA ARG A 642 6.25 -53.81 6.67
C ARG A 642 4.74 -53.72 6.40
N SER A 643 4.23 -52.63 5.85
CA SER A 643 2.78 -52.47 5.62
C SER A 643 2.18 -53.55 4.72
N PHE A 644 2.98 -54.15 3.83
CA PHE A 644 2.54 -55.27 2.99
C PHE A 644 2.61 -56.63 3.67
N ILE A 645 3.25 -56.73 4.84
CA ILE A 645 3.53 -58.00 5.53
C ILE A 645 2.60 -58.24 6.71
N VAL A 646 2.19 -57.17 7.41
CA VAL A 646 1.38 -57.24 8.63
C VAL A 646 0.12 -58.10 8.46
N ASP A 647 -0.60 -57.95 7.34
CA ASP A 647 -1.85 -58.66 7.09
C ASP A 647 -1.69 -60.04 6.41
N ILE A 648 -0.47 -60.48 6.13
CA ILE A 648 -0.19 -61.82 5.58
C ILE A 648 -0.27 -62.87 6.71
N PRO A 649 -0.97 -64.01 6.52
CA PRO A 649 -1.57 -64.53 5.28
C PRO A 649 -3.09 -64.26 5.12
N LYS A 650 -3.67 -63.32 5.88
CA LYS A 650 -5.12 -63.05 5.89
C LYS A 650 -5.58 -62.26 4.66
N SER A 651 -4.73 -61.40 4.10
CA SER A 651 -5.01 -60.55 2.95
C SER A 651 -4.46 -61.16 1.65
N PRO A 652 -5.32 -61.67 0.74
CA PRO A 652 -4.88 -62.20 -0.55
C PRO A 652 -4.24 -61.11 -1.42
N GLN A 653 -4.70 -59.87 -1.30
CA GLN A 653 -4.20 -58.75 -2.08
C GLN A 653 -2.75 -58.42 -1.71
N ASP A 654 -2.41 -58.37 -0.43
CA ASP A 654 -1.03 -58.09 0.01
C ASP A 654 -0.10 -59.25 -0.36
N MET A 655 -0.58 -60.50 -0.28
CA MET A 655 0.17 -61.66 -0.76
C MET A 655 0.50 -61.57 -2.25
N GLU A 656 -0.47 -61.19 -3.10
CA GLU A 656 -0.26 -61.00 -4.54
C GLU A 656 0.72 -59.86 -4.83
N ILE A 657 0.63 -58.74 -4.10
CA ILE A 657 1.52 -57.60 -4.25
C ILE A 657 2.96 -57.98 -3.87
N VAL A 658 3.17 -58.61 -2.70
CA VAL A 658 4.50 -59.05 -2.26
C VAL A 658 5.12 -60.02 -3.26
N GLN A 659 4.33 -60.99 -3.76
CA GLN A 659 4.79 -61.90 -4.80
C GLN A 659 5.24 -61.16 -6.07
N ALA A 660 4.45 -60.18 -6.53
CA ALA A 660 4.78 -59.40 -7.71
C ALA A 660 6.07 -58.59 -7.52
N ILE A 661 6.26 -57.99 -6.33
CA ILE A 661 7.47 -57.23 -5.99
C ILE A 661 8.71 -58.13 -6.00
N ILE A 662 8.63 -59.33 -5.40
CA ILE A 662 9.75 -60.29 -5.39
C ILE A 662 10.16 -60.66 -6.82
N VAL A 663 9.20 -61.06 -7.64
CA VAL A 663 9.46 -61.45 -9.04
C VAL A 663 10.05 -60.30 -9.85
N MET A 664 9.55 -59.09 -9.66
CA MET A 664 10.06 -57.88 -10.32
C MET A 664 11.50 -57.58 -9.91
N ALA A 665 11.80 -57.58 -8.61
CA ALA A 665 13.14 -57.30 -8.08
C ALA A 665 14.17 -58.28 -8.65
N HIS A 666 13.86 -59.58 -8.65
CA HIS A 666 14.72 -60.61 -9.25
C HIS A 666 14.90 -60.44 -10.75
N THR A 667 13.85 -60.02 -11.48
CA THR A 667 13.93 -59.71 -12.91
C THR A 667 14.89 -58.54 -13.19
N LEU A 668 14.98 -57.59 -12.26
CA LEU A 668 15.93 -56.48 -12.28
C LEU A 668 17.31 -56.84 -11.69
N ARG A 669 17.51 -58.11 -11.27
CA ARG A 669 18.72 -58.61 -10.62
C ARG A 669 19.04 -57.96 -9.28
N LEU A 670 18.01 -57.51 -8.58
CA LEU A 670 18.09 -57.00 -7.21
C LEU A 670 17.80 -58.14 -6.23
N LYS A 671 18.46 -58.14 -5.08
CA LYS A 671 18.09 -59.01 -3.94
C LYS A 671 16.94 -58.40 -3.18
N VAL A 672 16.13 -59.23 -2.54
CA VAL A 672 14.95 -58.78 -1.78
C VAL A 672 15.15 -58.97 -0.28
N VAL A 673 14.94 -57.90 0.49
CA VAL A 673 14.76 -57.97 1.95
C VAL A 673 13.29 -57.73 2.23
N THR A 674 12.66 -58.57 3.04
CA THR A 674 11.29 -58.33 3.50
C THR A 674 11.28 -57.94 4.96
N GLU A 675 10.68 -56.79 5.27
CA GLU A 675 10.65 -56.23 6.62
C GLU A 675 9.39 -56.61 7.40
N GLY A 676 9.45 -56.47 8.73
CA GLY A 676 8.27 -56.66 9.59
C GLY A 676 7.79 -58.11 9.69
N VAL A 677 8.69 -59.09 9.51
CA VAL A 677 8.35 -60.51 9.70
C VAL A 677 8.24 -60.82 11.19
N GLU A 678 7.02 -61.10 11.64
CA GLU A 678 6.68 -61.32 13.05
C GLU A 678 6.20 -62.75 13.33
N THR A 679 5.64 -63.44 12.32
CA THR A 679 5.05 -64.77 12.51
C THR A 679 5.73 -65.86 11.66
N PRO A 680 5.74 -67.12 12.12
CA PRO A 680 6.23 -68.24 11.31
C PRO A 680 5.47 -68.41 9.99
N GLU A 681 4.17 -68.08 9.96
CA GLU A 681 3.34 -68.16 8.75
C GLU A 681 3.78 -67.16 7.68
N GLN A 682 4.15 -65.93 8.08
CA GLN A 682 4.74 -64.94 7.18
C GLN A 682 6.08 -65.43 6.63
N LEU A 683 6.93 -66.00 7.51
CA LEU A 683 8.23 -66.55 7.11
C LEU A 683 8.09 -67.66 6.06
N GLU A 684 7.16 -68.60 6.26
CA GLU A 684 6.93 -69.72 5.34
C GLU A 684 6.38 -69.22 3.99
N PHE A 685 5.49 -68.23 4.01
CA PHE A 685 5.03 -67.56 2.80
C PHE A 685 6.20 -66.95 2.00
N LEU A 686 7.06 -66.16 2.66
CA LEU A 686 8.20 -65.51 2.01
C LEU A 686 9.23 -66.50 1.47
N ARG A 687 9.47 -67.59 2.21
CA ARG A 687 10.33 -68.70 1.75
C ARG A 687 9.76 -69.37 0.49
N LYS A 688 8.45 -69.62 0.45
CA LYS A 688 7.78 -70.23 -0.70
C LYS A 688 7.89 -69.39 -1.97
N PHE A 689 7.82 -68.06 -1.84
CA PHE A 689 7.89 -67.14 -2.99
C PHE A 689 9.30 -66.62 -3.30
N GLY A 690 10.30 -67.07 -2.54
CA GLY A 690 11.72 -66.87 -2.87
C GLY A 690 12.31 -65.54 -2.42
N SER A 691 11.81 -64.92 -1.33
CA SER A 691 12.52 -63.77 -0.73
C SER A 691 13.95 -64.18 -0.34
N ASP A 692 14.94 -63.30 -0.56
CA ASP A 692 16.36 -63.61 -0.29
C ASP A 692 16.69 -63.44 1.20
N TYR A 693 16.23 -62.33 1.77
CA TYR A 693 16.46 -61.95 3.15
C TYR A 693 15.16 -61.58 3.86
N VAL A 694 15.16 -61.70 5.18
CA VAL A 694 14.06 -61.30 6.05
C VAL A 694 14.55 -60.56 7.29
N GLN A 695 13.73 -59.63 7.75
CA GLN A 695 13.95 -58.84 8.95
C GLN A 695 12.63 -58.68 9.71
N GLY A 696 12.69 -58.77 11.04
CA GLY A 696 11.52 -58.53 11.89
C GLY A 696 11.64 -59.13 13.28
N TYR A 697 10.60 -58.92 14.09
CA TYR A 697 10.59 -59.30 15.50
C TYR A 697 10.52 -60.80 15.74
N LEU A 698 10.24 -61.60 14.70
CA LEU A 698 10.37 -63.05 14.78
C LEU A 698 11.79 -63.50 15.19
N PHE A 699 12.81 -62.74 14.80
CA PHE A 699 14.22 -63.04 15.09
C PHE A 699 14.74 -62.21 16.27
N SER A 700 14.62 -60.89 16.19
CA SER A 700 15.05 -59.99 17.24
C SER A 700 14.43 -58.61 17.07
N THR A 701 14.16 -57.95 18.20
CA THR A 701 13.99 -56.50 18.22
C THR A 701 15.35 -55.81 18.05
N PRO A 702 15.40 -54.52 17.69
CA PRO A 702 16.65 -53.78 17.69
C PRO A 702 17.31 -53.82 19.08
N GLN A 703 18.60 -54.15 19.14
CA GLN A 703 19.37 -54.25 20.40
C GLN A 703 20.76 -53.61 20.26
N PRO A 704 21.40 -53.19 21.36
CA PRO A 704 22.80 -52.76 21.32
C PRO A 704 23.72 -53.87 20.78
N LEU A 705 24.83 -53.48 20.15
CA LEU A 705 25.78 -54.43 19.53
C LEU A 705 26.20 -55.55 20.48
N GLU A 706 26.51 -55.22 21.74
CA GLU A 706 26.94 -56.19 22.75
C GLU A 706 25.90 -57.30 23.00
N ARG A 707 24.60 -56.97 22.86
CA ARG A 707 23.51 -57.93 23.05
C ARG A 707 23.17 -58.70 21.77
N ILE A 708 23.47 -58.17 20.59
CA ILE A 708 23.21 -58.87 19.33
C ILE A 708 24.31 -59.91 19.00
N LEU A 709 25.54 -59.67 19.44
CA LEU A 709 26.70 -60.54 19.15
C LEU A 709 26.49 -62.03 19.52
N PRO A 710 25.94 -62.39 20.70
CA PRO A 710 25.66 -63.79 21.02
C PRO A 710 24.66 -64.45 20.06
N LEU A 711 23.60 -63.72 19.67
CA LEU A 711 22.59 -64.19 18.72
C LEU A 711 23.21 -64.46 17.35
N VAL A 712 24.04 -63.53 16.87
CA VAL A 712 24.79 -63.67 15.60
C VAL A 712 25.65 -64.93 15.61
N ARG A 713 26.40 -65.17 16.69
CA ARG A 713 27.24 -66.38 16.80
C ARG A 713 26.40 -67.66 16.83
N GLN A 714 25.27 -67.67 17.55
CA GLN A 714 24.40 -68.83 17.64
C GLN A 714 23.78 -69.18 16.29
N MET A 715 23.21 -68.20 15.58
CA MET A 715 22.57 -68.43 14.28
C MET A 715 23.58 -68.78 13.18
N ASN A 716 24.79 -68.21 13.23
CA ASN A 716 25.82 -68.47 12.24
C ASN A 716 26.60 -69.78 12.48
N GLN A 717 26.38 -70.47 13.61
CA GLN A 717 26.94 -71.80 13.90
C GLN A 717 26.03 -72.96 13.48
N LEU A 718 24.74 -72.73 13.23
CA LEU A 718 23.80 -73.78 12.83
C LEU A 718 24.06 -74.21 11.38
N VAL A 719 24.48 -75.47 11.20
CA VAL A 719 24.60 -76.15 9.90
C VAL A 719 23.18 -76.48 9.39
N PRO A 720 22.87 -76.30 8.09
CA PRO A 720 21.50 -76.36 7.59
C PRO A 720 21.02 -77.82 7.47
N ASP A 721 20.33 -78.34 8.49
CA ASP A 721 19.39 -79.47 8.31
C ASP A 721 18.31 -79.63 9.38
N THR A 722 18.20 -78.72 10.37
CA THR A 722 17.11 -78.78 11.35
C THR A 722 16.59 -77.40 11.72
N LEU A 723 15.65 -76.89 10.92
CA LEU A 723 14.63 -75.94 11.38
C LEU A 723 13.27 -76.64 11.34
N SER A 724 13.10 -77.64 12.22
CA SER A 724 11.79 -78.06 12.71
C SER A 724 11.50 -77.27 14.00
N PRO A 725 10.25 -76.85 14.27
CA PRO A 725 9.94 -76.01 15.41
C PRO A 725 9.92 -76.85 16.69
N SER A 726 11.07 -77.08 17.28
CA SER A 726 11.19 -77.61 18.64
C SER A 726 12.59 -77.41 19.22
N ALA A 727 12.79 -76.29 19.92
CA ALA A 727 13.80 -76.18 20.97
C ALA A 727 13.31 -75.22 22.08
N PRO A 728 13.74 -75.45 23.33
CA PRO A 728 12.98 -75.14 24.55
C PRO A 728 13.14 -73.69 25.01
N ARG A 729 12.14 -73.21 25.76
CA ARG A 729 12.18 -71.95 26.51
C ARG A 729 13.42 -71.94 27.41
N LEU A 730 14.28 -70.95 27.23
CA LEU A 730 15.29 -70.55 28.20
C LEU A 730 14.60 -69.72 29.28
N ASP A 731 14.58 -70.25 30.50
CA ASP A 731 14.22 -69.52 31.72
C ASP A 731 15.18 -68.34 31.89
N THR A 732 14.64 -67.13 31.87
CA THR A 732 15.32 -65.93 32.38
C THR A 732 15.28 -65.94 33.91
N PRO A 733 16.40 -65.64 34.62
CA PRO A 733 16.35 -65.42 36.06
C PRO A 733 15.52 -64.17 36.36
N GLU A 734 14.67 -64.27 37.38
CA GLU A 734 13.91 -63.15 37.95
C GLU A 734 14.83 -61.95 38.21
N ALA A 735 14.64 -60.89 37.43
CA ALA A 735 15.13 -59.56 37.72
C ALA A 735 13.91 -58.63 37.72
N GLU A 736 13.75 -57.94 38.84
CA GLU A 736 12.69 -57.03 39.23
C GLU A 736 12.09 -56.24 38.05
N ILE A 737 10.82 -56.49 37.78
CA ILE A 737 9.98 -55.63 36.95
C ILE A 737 9.71 -54.38 37.79
N ASP A 738 10.58 -53.38 37.67
CA ASP A 738 10.22 -52.01 38.03
C ASP A 738 9.24 -51.51 36.97
N ASN A 739 8.00 -51.35 37.40
CA ASN A 739 6.85 -51.04 36.56
C ASN A 739 6.86 -49.54 36.22
N GLN A 740 7.82 -49.10 35.40
CA GLN A 740 7.71 -47.81 34.72
C GLN A 740 6.87 -48.00 33.46
N GLN A 741 5.55 -47.84 33.64
CA GLN A 741 4.63 -47.58 32.55
C GLN A 741 5.15 -46.40 31.72
N SER A 742 5.64 -46.66 30.51
CA SER A 742 5.56 -45.69 29.44
C SER A 742 4.07 -45.42 29.22
N MET A 743 3.58 -44.32 29.79
CA MET A 743 2.20 -43.90 29.64
C MET A 743 2.00 -43.52 28.17
N ASP A 744 1.40 -44.44 27.43
CA ASP A 744 1.11 -44.28 26.02
C ASP A 744 -0.06 -43.30 25.86
N LEU A 745 0.26 -42.00 25.86
CA LEU A 745 -0.68 -40.89 25.71
C LEU A 745 -1.16 -40.69 24.25
N PHE A 746 -0.86 -41.63 23.35
CA PHE A 746 -1.14 -41.53 21.91
C PHE A 746 -1.91 -42.72 21.33
N ALA A 747 -2.59 -43.53 22.16
CA ALA A 747 -3.54 -44.52 21.64
C ALA A 747 -4.75 -43.82 21.00
N GLU A 748 -4.91 -43.95 19.69
CA GLU A 748 -6.17 -43.64 19.00
C GLU A 748 -7.26 -44.59 19.50
N SER A 749 -8.25 -44.04 20.21
CA SER A 749 -9.40 -44.81 20.68
C SER A 749 -10.38 -45.05 19.53
N SER A 750 -10.24 -46.18 18.86
CA SER A 750 -11.34 -46.82 18.13
C SER A 750 -12.14 -47.70 19.09
N GLU A 751 -13.31 -47.24 19.52
CA GLU A 751 -14.54 -48.05 19.59
C GLU A 751 -15.72 -47.25 20.16
N SER A 752 -16.82 -47.35 19.43
CA SER A 752 -18.17 -46.92 19.77
C SER A 752 -18.77 -47.83 20.85
N ASP A 753 -19.28 -47.26 21.95
CA ASP A 753 -20.43 -47.84 22.65
C ASP A 753 -21.17 -46.80 23.55
N PRO A 754 -22.48 -46.99 23.81
CA PRO A 754 -23.39 -45.92 24.21
C PRO A 754 -23.44 -45.66 25.73
N LEU A 755 -23.60 -44.39 26.08
CA LEU A 755 -23.74 -43.85 27.44
C LEU A 755 -24.96 -44.41 28.21
N PRO A 756 -24.84 -44.67 29.53
CA PRO A 756 -25.99 -44.96 30.39
C PRO A 756 -26.65 -43.67 30.94
N LEU A 757 -27.98 -43.66 30.93
CA LEU A 757 -28.85 -42.66 31.54
C LEU A 757 -28.64 -42.56 33.07
N PHE A 758 -28.27 -41.37 33.57
CA PHE A 758 -28.30 -41.06 35.00
C PHE A 758 -29.41 -40.07 35.38
N ARG A 759 -30.03 -40.42 36.51
CA ARG A 759 -31.26 -39.90 37.12
C ARG A 759 -31.20 -38.45 37.58
N ALA A 760 -32.37 -37.79 37.53
CA ALA A 760 -32.66 -36.50 38.13
C ALA A 760 -32.53 -36.48 39.68
N PRO A 761 -32.11 -35.35 40.28
CA PRO A 761 -32.02 -35.22 41.73
C PRO A 761 -33.36 -34.78 42.37
N ARG A 762 -33.71 -35.45 43.47
CA ARG A 762 -34.82 -35.10 44.36
C ARG A 762 -34.46 -33.89 45.23
N THR A 763 -35.40 -32.96 45.26
CA THR A 763 -35.56 -31.81 46.16
C THR A 763 -35.42 -32.17 47.65
N LEU A 764 -34.69 -31.36 48.40
CA LEU A 764 -34.86 -31.22 49.85
C LEU A 764 -34.94 -29.74 50.22
N ARG A 765 -35.98 -29.44 50.99
CA ARG A 765 -36.57 -28.15 51.31
C ARG A 765 -35.91 -27.54 52.55
N THR A 766 -35.65 -26.23 52.48
CA THR A 766 -35.90 -25.16 53.49
C THR A 766 -35.24 -25.17 54.87
N ARG A 767 -34.50 -24.08 55.17
CA ARG A 767 -34.80 -22.96 56.11
C ARG A 767 -33.53 -22.08 56.18
N VAL A 768 -33.47 -20.79 55.78
CA VAL A 768 -34.18 -19.53 56.13
C VAL A 768 -33.74 -18.91 57.48
N ASN A 769 -33.46 -17.60 57.39
CA ASN A 769 -33.01 -16.56 58.35
C ASN A 769 -31.48 -16.37 58.41
N ASP A 770 -30.88 -15.20 58.13
CA ASP A 770 -31.35 -13.81 57.98
C ASP A 770 -30.67 -13.09 56.79
#